data_AF-A0A356ED99-F1
#
_entry.id   AF-A0A356ED99-F1
#
_cell.length_a   1.000
_cell.length_b   1.000
_cell.length_c   1.000
_cell.angle_alpha   90.00
_cell.angle_beta   90.00
_cell.angle_gamma   90.00
#
_symmetry.space_group_name_H-M   'P 1'
#
loop_
_entity.id
_entity.type
_entity.pdbx_description
1 polymer ?
#
loop_
_entity_poly.entity_id
_entity_poly.type
_entity_poly.pdbx_seq_one_letter_code
_entity_poly.pdbx_strand_id
1 'polypeptide(L)'
;MTAAAGSTESVGLGIGTSMETSQLYIDVRKPDGSKLTALTPDYSFPGIIKLAHAAAVAGTHYLILYNGSDATVAFSELSLFLPGGDVKSITSFILDWTLTPNAGAGLSANVVGTINQAANSINLTVPFGTILTNLAPTIGITGTRVLPASNSAQDFSSPNVPYTVTAADGTTRGYSVNVTVQPATTNSILEFYFTKADNGSLPVTEVYGTVGTGIVNVVLPFGTSPGILTAMTPTIVHNGASVSPASGVSINFNAIVPYTVTAQSGATQVFNVTVSIASNSSKAITAFDFNSSLNVGAGLLSDVTGVIDEGAHTISLAVPFAVIVTGLKPDIVHTGASVSPTTMTAVDFTLPVTYTVTAGDASTQEYSVMVTSLPASSNNNLAALSMAVPLTMVETFDSGVVTYTATVADSMTSMTTVTATEQDTFATMEAQVNGGSWMALASGMPSPSLMLDSPSGNNTIVVRVTAQNGTTKDYTITVAKTVSVTVNSAANGITNPIGSAEYSPGATLPLTATPNPGYRFLNWTGAAVANPSSSSTTYLVGLANVAITANFEPDFAGGDGLVGTPYQVLSLMQLDNMRYFLGSFFVLIANIDMTSNPNWAAIGPAGTPFTGGMDGAGFALSNLTVTGASNNVGLFGVLNGAVIKNLRLTNVNVSGGNVVGGLASSADGATQISNCAVIGTITAINSGGGLVGEALGTTQIQSSFTRGSVNLAISTQASIGGLVGWVDNTAVISNCYSTADVYGDSNVGGLVGALNTGTVTNSYAIGSVSGTTNFGGLIGINGIGPINNSFFLATDNTLGVVITSANLQLQAYLVGNSWSFGVAPGDWVINSGYYPTFVWQTDTATWPVP
;
A
#
# COMPACT_ATOMS: atom_id res chain seq x y z
N MET A 1 -104.13 -48.64 -43.14
CA MET A 1 -104.88 -47.41 -42.84
C MET A 1 -103.90 -46.39 -42.28
N THR A 2 -103.51 -45.41 -43.07
CA THR A 2 -102.93 -44.17 -42.56
C THR A 2 -104.09 -43.33 -42.04
N ALA A 3 -104.18 -43.15 -40.73
CA ALA A 3 -105.10 -42.19 -40.15
C ALA A 3 -104.74 -40.79 -40.68
N ALA A 4 -105.71 -40.12 -41.30
CA ALA A 4 -105.57 -38.71 -41.63
C ALA A 4 -105.44 -37.92 -40.32
N ALA A 5 -104.44 -37.03 -40.26
CA ALA A 5 -104.06 -36.32 -39.05
C ALA A 5 -105.22 -35.52 -38.46
N GLY A 6 -105.55 -35.77 -37.18
CA GLY A 6 -106.45 -34.92 -36.39
C GLY A 6 -107.71 -35.57 -35.85
N SER A 7 -108.05 -36.82 -36.22
CA SER A 7 -109.04 -37.57 -35.42
C SER A 7 -108.35 -38.15 -34.19
N THR A 8 -108.85 -37.82 -33.00
CA THR A 8 -108.55 -38.51 -31.73
C THR A 8 -109.16 -39.91 -31.66
N GLU A 9 -109.52 -40.46 -32.81
CA GLU A 9 -110.18 -41.74 -33.01
C GLU A 9 -109.29 -42.60 -33.90
N SER A 10 -108.64 -43.59 -33.31
CA SER A 10 -108.00 -44.69 -34.01
C SER A 10 -108.83 -45.95 -33.76
N VAL A 11 -109.36 -46.54 -34.83
CA VAL A 11 -110.09 -47.82 -34.80
C VAL A 11 -109.08 -48.94 -35.10
N GLY A 12 -109.00 -49.93 -34.21
CA GLY A 12 -108.23 -51.15 -34.43
C GLY A 12 -109.03 -52.18 -35.22
N LEU A 13 -108.39 -52.84 -36.18
CA LEU A 13 -108.96 -53.97 -36.93
C LEU A 13 -108.14 -55.24 -36.61
N GLY A 14 -108.80 -56.27 -36.07
CA GLY A 14 -108.25 -57.62 -35.96
C GLY A 14 -108.86 -58.52 -37.03
N ILE A 15 -108.02 -59.23 -37.79
CA ILE A 15 -108.47 -60.18 -38.81
C ILE A 15 -108.32 -61.59 -38.24
N GLY A 16 -109.42 -62.32 -38.11
CA GLY A 16 -109.43 -63.76 -37.84
C GLY A 16 -110.20 -64.48 -38.94
N THR A 17 -109.57 -65.47 -39.58
CA THR A 17 -110.22 -66.38 -40.54
C THR A 17 -110.44 -67.74 -39.85
N SER A 18 -111.70 -68.13 -39.62
CA SER A 18 -112.06 -69.55 -39.44
C SER A 18 -112.38 -70.15 -40.81
N MET A 19 -111.86 -71.35 -41.09
CA MET A 19 -112.02 -72.03 -42.37
C MET A 19 -113.50 -72.31 -42.70
N GLU A 20 -113.86 -72.15 -43.98
CA GLU A 20 -115.03 -72.72 -44.70
C GLU A 20 -116.09 -71.78 -45.32
N THR A 21 -116.07 -70.46 -45.15
CA THR A 21 -116.96 -69.59 -45.99
C THR A 21 -116.30 -68.24 -46.33
N SER A 22 -116.49 -67.77 -47.57
CA SER A 22 -115.90 -66.55 -48.17
C SER A 22 -116.47 -65.24 -47.60
N GLN A 23 -116.35 -65.02 -46.29
CA GLN A 23 -116.87 -63.85 -45.59
C GLN A 23 -115.84 -63.28 -44.61
N LEU A 24 -115.60 -61.98 -44.69
CA LEU A 24 -114.74 -61.22 -43.77
C LEU A 24 -115.61 -60.60 -42.66
N TYR A 25 -115.29 -60.90 -41.41
CA TYR A 25 -115.95 -60.35 -40.22
C TYR A 25 -115.06 -59.27 -39.57
N ILE A 26 -115.60 -58.08 -39.34
CA ILE A 26 -114.89 -56.96 -38.69
C ILE A 26 -115.57 -56.63 -37.35
N ASP A 27 -114.86 -56.82 -36.22
CA ASP A 27 -115.28 -56.40 -34.87
C ASP A 27 -114.90 -54.92 -34.64
N VAL A 28 -115.84 -54.08 -34.23
CA VAL A 28 -115.62 -52.63 -34.01
C VAL A 28 -115.92 -52.30 -32.54
N ARG A 29 -114.91 -51.78 -31.83
CA ARG A 29 -114.99 -51.44 -30.40
C ARG A 29 -114.71 -49.97 -30.15
N LYS A 30 -115.19 -49.46 -29.02
CA LYS A 30 -114.76 -48.16 -28.47
C LYS A 30 -113.34 -48.25 -27.91
N PRO A 31 -112.63 -47.12 -27.76
CA PRO A 31 -111.27 -47.10 -27.20
C PRO A 31 -111.14 -47.62 -25.76
N ASP A 32 -112.21 -47.57 -24.97
CA ASP A 32 -112.28 -48.11 -23.60
C ASP A 32 -112.50 -49.64 -23.53
N GLY A 33 -112.62 -50.30 -24.68
CA GLY A 33 -112.87 -51.74 -24.79
C GLY A 33 -114.34 -52.16 -24.78
N SER A 34 -115.28 -51.22 -24.64
CA SER A 34 -116.72 -51.52 -24.66
C SER A 34 -117.30 -51.66 -26.09
N LYS A 35 -118.36 -52.46 -26.22
CA LYS A 35 -119.06 -52.75 -27.49
C LYS A 35 -119.92 -51.55 -27.93
N LEU A 36 -119.94 -51.28 -29.24
CA LEU A 36 -120.77 -50.22 -29.83
C LEU A 36 -122.25 -50.64 -29.81
N THR A 37 -123.15 -49.85 -29.20
CA THR A 37 -124.53 -50.29 -28.88
C THR A 37 -125.62 -49.82 -29.85
N ALA A 38 -125.34 -48.94 -30.80
CA ALA A 38 -126.24 -48.63 -31.92
C ALA A 38 -125.52 -47.86 -33.05
N LEU A 39 -125.88 -48.16 -34.30
CA LEU A 39 -125.62 -47.39 -35.52
C LEU A 39 -126.96 -47.32 -36.28
N THR A 40 -127.43 -46.12 -36.63
CA THR A 40 -128.63 -45.92 -37.45
C THR A 40 -128.42 -44.74 -38.42
N PRO A 41 -129.03 -44.73 -39.64
CA PRO A 41 -128.90 -45.79 -40.65
C PRO A 41 -128.72 -45.27 -42.11
N ASP A 42 -128.46 -46.23 -43.00
CA ASP A 42 -128.83 -46.32 -44.43
C ASP A 42 -128.29 -45.30 -45.46
N TYR A 43 -127.18 -45.67 -46.11
CA TYR A 43 -126.91 -45.27 -47.49
C TYR A 43 -126.87 -46.51 -48.39
N SER A 44 -127.84 -46.60 -49.30
CA SER A 44 -127.83 -47.56 -50.41
C SER A 44 -127.12 -46.92 -51.60
N PHE A 45 -126.04 -47.53 -52.09
CA PHE A 45 -125.56 -47.26 -53.44
C PHE A 45 -126.13 -48.33 -54.39
N PRO A 46 -126.61 -47.96 -55.59
CA PRO A 46 -127.09 -48.93 -56.57
C PRO A 46 -125.89 -49.63 -57.21
N GLY A 47 -125.85 -50.96 -57.11
CA GLY A 47 -124.93 -51.81 -57.87
C GLY A 47 -123.67 -52.24 -57.11
N ILE A 48 -123.65 -53.53 -56.78
CA ILE A 48 -122.47 -54.39 -56.52
C ILE A 48 -121.87 -54.38 -55.09
N ILE A 49 -122.20 -53.47 -54.16
CA ILE A 49 -121.81 -53.62 -52.72
C ILE A 49 -122.97 -53.23 -51.78
N LYS A 50 -123.40 -54.15 -50.89
CA LYS A 50 -124.35 -53.88 -49.79
C LYS A 50 -123.66 -54.11 -48.45
N LEU A 51 -123.77 -53.16 -47.51
CA LEU A 51 -123.50 -53.37 -46.09
C LEU A 51 -124.79 -53.84 -45.41
N ALA A 52 -124.76 -54.95 -44.69
CA ALA A 52 -125.90 -55.42 -43.88
C ALA A 52 -125.44 -55.88 -42.49
N HIS A 53 -126.28 -55.56 -41.50
CA HIS A 53 -126.13 -55.89 -40.09
C HIS A 53 -126.50 -57.37 -39.85
N ALA A 54 -125.62 -58.18 -39.25
CA ALA A 54 -125.95 -59.53 -38.82
C ALA A 54 -125.95 -59.63 -37.29
N ALA A 55 -127.09 -60.01 -36.70
CA ALA A 55 -127.26 -60.21 -35.26
C ALA A 55 -127.26 -61.70 -34.92
N ALA A 56 -126.33 -62.14 -34.06
CA ALA A 56 -126.47 -63.40 -33.31
C ALA A 56 -125.66 -63.37 -31.99
N VAL A 57 -126.40 -63.45 -30.90
CA VAL A 57 -126.14 -64.00 -29.55
C VAL A 57 -124.79 -63.67 -28.87
N ALA A 58 -124.86 -62.99 -27.71
CA ALA A 58 -123.76 -62.54 -26.84
C ALA A 58 -123.03 -61.23 -27.22
N GLY A 59 -123.69 -60.39 -28.03
CA GLY A 59 -123.46 -58.94 -28.06
C GLY A 59 -122.28 -58.44 -28.91
N THR A 60 -121.83 -59.14 -29.94
CA THR A 60 -120.80 -58.61 -30.87
C THR A 60 -121.43 -58.45 -32.26
N HIS A 61 -121.31 -57.26 -32.85
CA HIS A 61 -121.88 -56.90 -34.16
C HIS A 61 -120.77 -56.92 -35.22
N TYR A 62 -121.04 -57.47 -36.41
CA TYR A 62 -120.08 -57.57 -37.51
C TYR A 62 -120.58 -56.89 -38.78
N LEU A 63 -119.64 -56.35 -39.58
CA LEU A 63 -119.86 -55.97 -40.98
C LEU A 63 -119.47 -57.15 -41.89
N ILE A 64 -120.30 -57.49 -42.88
CA ILE A 64 -120.02 -58.54 -43.87
C ILE A 64 -119.94 -57.94 -45.28
N LEU A 65 -118.94 -58.36 -46.07
CA LEU A 65 -118.81 -58.09 -47.51
C LEU A 65 -119.05 -59.40 -48.30
N TYR A 66 -119.92 -59.37 -49.32
CA TYR A 66 -120.17 -60.50 -50.24
C TYR A 66 -119.96 -60.08 -51.71
N ASN A 67 -119.45 -60.99 -52.54
CA ASN A 67 -119.52 -60.94 -54.01
C ASN A 67 -120.44 -62.07 -54.52
N GLY A 68 -121.26 -61.79 -55.52
CA GLY A 68 -122.30 -62.66 -56.07
C GLY A 68 -122.02 -63.26 -57.45
N SER A 69 -120.76 -63.41 -57.90
CA SER A 69 -120.45 -64.12 -59.16
C SER A 69 -119.05 -64.73 -59.18
N ASP A 70 -118.95 -65.98 -59.66
CA ASP A 70 -117.73 -66.79 -59.84
C ASP A 70 -116.66 -66.09 -60.71
N ALA A 71 -115.66 -65.49 -60.07
CA ALA A 71 -114.33 -65.24 -60.63
C ALA A 71 -113.37 -64.80 -59.52
N THR A 72 -112.21 -65.43 -59.44
CA THR A 72 -111.07 -65.04 -58.60
C THR A 72 -110.58 -63.64 -59.00
N VAL A 73 -110.72 -62.64 -58.12
CA VAL A 73 -110.09 -61.31 -58.28
C VAL A 73 -109.41 -60.93 -56.96
N ALA A 74 -108.12 -60.58 -57.05
CA ALA A 74 -107.32 -60.09 -55.94
C ALA A 74 -107.78 -58.70 -55.49
N PHE A 75 -107.86 -58.46 -54.19
CA PHE A 75 -108.13 -57.15 -53.60
C PHE A 75 -106.85 -56.30 -53.62
N SER A 76 -106.64 -55.53 -54.68
CA SER A 76 -105.72 -54.39 -54.64
C SER A 76 -106.55 -53.10 -54.48
N GLU A 77 -106.63 -52.64 -53.23
CA GLU A 77 -107.04 -51.29 -52.84
C GLU A 77 -108.53 -50.91 -53.03
N LEU A 78 -109.31 -51.12 -51.96
CA LEU A 78 -110.60 -50.44 -51.77
C LEU A 78 -110.37 -49.19 -50.89
N SER A 79 -110.38 -48.01 -51.50
CA SER A 79 -110.35 -46.72 -50.81
C SER A 79 -111.74 -46.08 -50.86
N LEU A 80 -112.40 -45.96 -49.71
CA LEU A 80 -113.69 -45.28 -49.57
C LEU A 80 -113.45 -43.81 -49.16
N PHE A 81 -113.85 -42.88 -50.01
CA PHE A 81 -113.81 -41.43 -49.76
C PHE A 81 -115.16 -40.96 -49.19
N LEU A 82 -115.15 -40.21 -48.09
CA LEU A 82 -116.28 -39.37 -47.67
C LEU A 82 -115.83 -37.90 -47.70
N PRO A 83 -116.57 -36.98 -48.35
CA PRO A 83 -116.20 -35.56 -48.44
C PRO A 83 -116.42 -34.82 -47.11
N GLY A 84 -115.55 -33.84 -46.82
CA GLY A 84 -115.37 -33.23 -45.50
C GLY A 84 -116.39 -32.17 -45.06
N GLY A 85 -116.28 -31.79 -43.78
CA GLY A 85 -117.00 -30.68 -43.15
C GLY A 85 -116.12 -29.87 -42.17
N ASP A 86 -115.92 -28.59 -42.50
CA ASP A 86 -116.07 -27.36 -41.70
C ASP A 86 -115.42 -27.16 -40.31
N VAL A 87 -114.17 -27.58 -40.06
CA VAL A 87 -113.46 -27.19 -38.80
C VAL A 87 -112.26 -26.26 -39.06
N LYS A 88 -112.35 -25.00 -38.59
CA LYS A 88 -111.38 -23.91 -38.86
C LYS A 88 -110.87 -23.19 -37.60
N SER A 89 -110.42 -23.93 -36.59
CA SER A 89 -109.98 -23.37 -35.30
C SER A 89 -108.47 -23.43 -35.09
N ILE A 90 -107.90 -22.46 -34.35
CA ILE A 90 -106.55 -22.57 -33.77
C ILE A 90 -106.65 -23.37 -32.47
N THR A 91 -105.86 -24.44 -32.33
CA THR A 91 -105.90 -25.36 -31.18
C THR A 91 -104.75 -25.17 -30.21
N SER A 92 -103.62 -24.62 -30.66
CA SER A 92 -102.50 -24.22 -29.80
C SER A 92 -101.78 -23.01 -30.38
N PHE A 93 -101.21 -22.18 -29.51
CA PHE A 93 -100.41 -21.01 -29.86
C PHE A 93 -99.31 -20.86 -28.82
N ILE A 94 -98.09 -21.26 -29.15
CA ILE A 94 -96.98 -21.39 -28.19
C ILE A 94 -95.79 -20.60 -28.70
N LEU A 95 -95.26 -19.69 -27.88
CA LEU A 95 -93.93 -19.14 -28.09
C LEU A 95 -92.93 -20.12 -27.47
N ASP A 96 -92.40 -21.01 -28.30
CA ASP A 96 -91.37 -21.94 -27.88
C ASP A 96 -90.04 -21.20 -27.76
N TRP A 97 -89.46 -21.15 -26.55
CA TRP A 97 -88.24 -20.39 -26.30
C TRP A 97 -87.02 -20.97 -27.04
N THR A 98 -87.08 -22.24 -27.44
CA THR A 98 -85.97 -22.91 -28.14
C THR A 98 -85.93 -22.57 -29.64
N LEU A 99 -87.01 -22.00 -30.19
CA LEU A 99 -87.04 -21.58 -31.58
C LEU A 99 -86.34 -20.24 -31.77
N THR A 100 -85.61 -20.10 -32.88
CA THR A 100 -85.14 -18.80 -33.37
C THR A 100 -86.25 -18.21 -34.24
N PRO A 101 -86.73 -16.97 -33.97
CA PRO A 101 -86.13 -15.88 -33.17
C PRO A 101 -86.49 -15.78 -31.66
N ASN A 102 -87.39 -16.59 -31.11
CA ASN A 102 -87.90 -16.46 -29.73
C ASN A 102 -86.81 -16.47 -28.64
N ALA A 103 -85.79 -17.33 -28.75
CA ALA A 103 -84.64 -17.34 -27.85
C ALA A 103 -83.91 -15.98 -27.84
N GLY A 104 -83.68 -15.43 -29.04
CA GLY A 104 -83.02 -14.14 -29.26
C GLY A 104 -83.86 -12.94 -28.83
N ALA A 105 -85.17 -13.14 -28.63
CA ALA A 105 -86.07 -12.15 -28.08
C ALA A 105 -86.07 -12.11 -26.55
N GLY A 106 -85.27 -12.94 -25.86
CA GLY A 106 -85.15 -12.91 -24.39
C GLY A 106 -86.14 -13.79 -23.64
N LEU A 107 -86.73 -14.79 -24.31
CA LEU A 107 -87.53 -15.83 -23.65
C LEU A 107 -86.63 -16.92 -23.07
N SER A 108 -86.85 -17.28 -21.81
CA SER A 108 -86.12 -18.34 -21.09
C SER A 108 -86.97 -19.57 -20.76
N ALA A 109 -88.25 -19.56 -21.13
CA ALA A 109 -89.19 -20.67 -20.98
C ALA A 109 -90.34 -20.55 -21.99
N ASN A 110 -91.01 -21.66 -22.30
CA ASN A 110 -92.14 -21.68 -23.23
C ASN A 110 -93.30 -20.84 -22.69
N VAL A 111 -93.82 -19.93 -23.50
CA VAL A 111 -95.01 -19.13 -23.15
C VAL A 111 -96.20 -19.66 -23.95
N VAL A 112 -97.16 -20.25 -23.25
CA VAL A 112 -98.37 -20.82 -23.86
C VAL A 112 -99.48 -19.78 -23.88
N GLY A 113 -100.05 -19.52 -25.05
CA GLY A 113 -101.16 -18.60 -25.20
C GLY A 113 -102.49 -19.18 -24.78
N THR A 114 -103.28 -18.38 -24.08
CA THR A 114 -104.64 -18.74 -23.67
C THR A 114 -105.60 -18.43 -24.83
N ILE A 115 -106.21 -19.47 -25.41
CA ILE A 115 -107.09 -19.35 -26.58
C ILE A 115 -108.56 -19.31 -26.14
N ASN A 116 -109.30 -18.30 -26.57
CA ASN A 116 -110.75 -18.22 -26.42
C ASN A 116 -111.43 -18.41 -27.77
N GLN A 117 -112.08 -19.57 -27.96
CA GLN A 117 -112.72 -19.96 -29.23
C GLN A 117 -114.03 -19.21 -29.53
N ALA A 118 -114.70 -18.67 -28.52
CA ALA A 118 -115.94 -17.90 -28.70
C ALA A 118 -115.64 -16.45 -29.08
N ALA A 119 -114.60 -15.87 -28.47
CA ALA A 119 -114.14 -14.50 -28.73
C ALA A 119 -113.13 -14.40 -29.89
N ASN A 120 -112.66 -15.53 -30.41
CA ASN A 120 -111.58 -15.62 -31.39
C ASN A 120 -110.32 -14.83 -30.97
N SER A 121 -109.90 -14.94 -29.71
CA SER A 121 -108.75 -14.19 -29.17
C SER A 121 -107.71 -15.09 -28.53
N ILE A 122 -106.45 -14.68 -28.58
CA ILE A 122 -105.31 -15.38 -27.94
C ILE A 122 -104.51 -14.35 -27.15
N ASN A 123 -104.26 -14.61 -25.86
CA ASN A 123 -103.47 -13.71 -25.00
C ASN A 123 -102.24 -14.42 -24.42
N LEU A 124 -101.10 -13.73 -24.41
CA LEU A 124 -99.82 -14.19 -23.85
C LEU A 124 -99.20 -13.08 -22.97
N THR A 125 -98.46 -13.49 -21.93
CA THR A 125 -97.64 -12.57 -21.12
C THR A 125 -96.20 -13.08 -21.08
N VAL A 126 -95.24 -12.21 -21.39
CA VAL A 126 -93.80 -12.51 -21.49
C VAL A 126 -92.98 -11.79 -20.41
N PRO A 127 -91.80 -12.30 -20.02
CA PRO A 127 -90.94 -11.69 -18.99
C PRO A 127 -90.47 -10.26 -19.31
N PHE A 128 -90.07 -9.50 -18.28
CA PHE A 128 -89.47 -8.17 -18.47
C PHE A 128 -88.25 -8.23 -19.39
N GLY A 129 -88.16 -7.30 -20.35
CA GLY A 129 -87.06 -7.23 -21.31
C GLY A 129 -87.24 -8.11 -22.56
N THR A 130 -88.34 -8.86 -22.71
CA THR A 130 -88.62 -9.60 -23.95
C THR A 130 -88.89 -8.65 -25.13
N ILE A 131 -88.20 -8.88 -26.25
CA ILE A 131 -88.30 -8.11 -27.50
C ILE A 131 -89.52 -8.60 -28.30
N LEU A 132 -90.56 -7.79 -28.44
CA LEU A 132 -91.83 -8.21 -29.08
C LEU A 132 -91.83 -8.18 -30.61
N THR A 133 -90.84 -7.55 -31.23
CA THR A 133 -90.87 -7.21 -32.67
C THR A 133 -90.58 -8.37 -33.61
N ASN A 134 -90.19 -9.54 -33.08
CA ASN A 134 -89.74 -10.67 -33.88
C ASN A 134 -89.97 -12.00 -33.14
N LEU A 135 -91.22 -12.35 -32.85
CA LEU A 135 -91.59 -13.59 -32.16
C LEU A 135 -92.27 -14.55 -33.14
N ALA A 136 -91.86 -15.81 -33.17
CA ALA A 136 -92.40 -16.86 -34.03
C ALA A 136 -93.20 -17.89 -33.22
N PRO A 137 -94.54 -17.83 -33.23
CA PRO A 137 -95.37 -18.79 -32.53
C PRO A 137 -95.51 -20.11 -33.30
N THR A 138 -95.44 -21.21 -32.56
CA THR A 138 -95.85 -22.55 -33.02
C THR A 138 -97.36 -22.66 -32.88
N ILE A 139 -98.05 -22.86 -34.00
CA ILE A 139 -99.52 -22.82 -34.10
C ILE A 139 -100.08 -24.18 -34.53
N GLY A 140 -100.98 -24.74 -33.73
CA GLY A 140 -101.81 -25.88 -34.11
C GLY A 140 -103.16 -25.43 -34.67
N ILE A 141 -103.65 -26.06 -35.74
CA ILE A 141 -104.96 -25.76 -36.36
C ILE A 141 -105.73 -27.03 -36.72
N THR A 142 -107.06 -26.91 -36.84
CA THR A 142 -107.93 -27.95 -37.42
C THR A 142 -108.19 -27.76 -38.92
N GLY A 143 -107.88 -26.57 -39.46
CA GLY A 143 -108.03 -26.25 -40.89
C GLY A 143 -106.83 -26.68 -41.73
N THR A 144 -106.85 -26.37 -43.04
CA THR A 144 -105.78 -26.71 -43.98
C THR A 144 -104.61 -25.71 -43.97
N ARG A 145 -104.84 -24.46 -43.56
CA ARG A 145 -103.81 -23.42 -43.52
C ARG A 145 -104.09 -22.37 -42.45
N VAL A 146 -103.03 -21.81 -41.85
CA VAL A 146 -103.07 -20.59 -41.03
C VAL A 146 -102.17 -19.51 -41.61
N LEU A 147 -102.62 -18.26 -41.55
CA LEU A 147 -101.87 -17.06 -41.98
C LEU A 147 -101.91 -16.00 -40.87
N PRO A 148 -100.77 -15.44 -40.41
CA PRO A 148 -99.40 -15.88 -40.72
C PRO A 148 -99.14 -17.36 -40.40
N ALA A 149 -98.20 -17.97 -41.13
CA ALA A 149 -97.90 -19.39 -40.99
C ALA A 149 -97.31 -19.72 -39.62
N SER A 150 -97.51 -20.95 -39.14
CA SER A 150 -96.83 -21.46 -37.94
C SER A 150 -95.31 -21.31 -38.07
N ASN A 151 -94.65 -20.92 -36.99
CA ASN A 151 -93.21 -20.62 -36.89
C ASN A 151 -92.72 -19.44 -37.74
N SER A 152 -93.61 -18.65 -38.33
CA SER A 152 -93.22 -17.38 -38.97
C SER A 152 -93.12 -16.28 -37.94
N ALA A 153 -92.04 -15.50 -37.99
CA ALA A 153 -91.83 -14.40 -37.05
C ALA A 153 -92.79 -13.24 -37.33
N GLN A 154 -93.41 -12.73 -36.27
CA GLN A 154 -94.35 -11.61 -36.29
C GLN A 154 -93.97 -10.57 -35.23
N ASP A 155 -94.42 -9.34 -35.46
CA ASP A 155 -94.29 -8.23 -34.51
C ASP A 155 -95.56 -8.13 -33.64
N PHE A 156 -95.39 -8.29 -32.33
CA PHE A 156 -96.46 -8.17 -31.33
C PHE A 156 -96.33 -6.90 -30.46
N SER A 157 -95.55 -5.92 -30.89
CA SER A 157 -95.44 -4.62 -30.21
C SER A 157 -96.75 -3.82 -30.21
N SER A 158 -97.67 -4.14 -31.12
CA SER A 158 -99.02 -3.58 -31.20
C SER A 158 -100.08 -4.62 -30.81
N PRO A 159 -101.19 -4.23 -30.16
CA PRO A 159 -102.26 -5.14 -29.76
C PRO A 159 -103.08 -5.65 -30.98
N ASN A 160 -103.71 -6.82 -30.81
CA ASN A 160 -104.63 -7.49 -31.73
C ASN A 160 -104.01 -7.91 -33.07
N VAL A 161 -102.85 -8.57 -33.04
CA VAL A 161 -102.20 -9.11 -34.25
C VAL A 161 -103.09 -10.20 -34.90
N PRO A 162 -103.49 -10.06 -36.18
CA PRO A 162 -104.49 -10.92 -36.79
C PRO A 162 -103.90 -12.23 -37.32
N TYR A 163 -104.61 -13.34 -37.09
CA TYR A 163 -104.35 -14.66 -37.66
C TYR A 163 -105.62 -15.22 -38.30
N THR A 164 -105.51 -15.94 -39.41
CA THR A 164 -106.65 -16.48 -40.17
C THR A 164 -106.44 -17.95 -40.48
N VAL A 165 -107.38 -18.80 -40.09
CA VAL A 165 -107.42 -20.25 -40.41
C VAL A 165 -108.35 -20.48 -41.59
N THR A 166 -107.91 -21.24 -42.59
CA THR A 166 -108.70 -21.65 -43.77
C THR A 166 -109.01 -23.14 -43.67
N ALA A 167 -110.27 -23.55 -43.89
CA ALA A 167 -110.69 -24.95 -43.97
C ALA A 167 -110.55 -25.52 -45.40
N ALA A 168 -110.75 -26.83 -45.54
CA ALA A 168 -110.60 -27.55 -46.82
C ALA A 168 -111.62 -27.13 -47.89
N ASP A 169 -112.78 -26.62 -47.47
CA ASP A 169 -113.84 -26.04 -48.31
C ASP A 169 -113.53 -24.61 -48.79
N GLY A 170 -112.43 -24.01 -48.30
CA GLY A 170 -112.02 -22.64 -48.60
C GLY A 170 -112.58 -21.57 -47.64
N THR A 171 -113.42 -21.91 -46.67
CA THR A 171 -113.94 -20.92 -45.72
C THR A 171 -112.91 -20.56 -44.64
N THR A 172 -112.95 -19.33 -44.12
CA THR A 172 -111.95 -18.84 -43.15
C THR A 172 -112.54 -18.44 -41.79
N ARG A 173 -111.68 -18.38 -40.76
CA ARG A 173 -111.96 -17.85 -39.40
C ARG A 173 -110.74 -17.06 -38.90
N GLY A 174 -110.97 -15.82 -38.47
CA GLY A 174 -109.92 -14.93 -37.93
C GLY A 174 -109.78 -15.03 -36.40
N TYR A 175 -108.57 -14.79 -35.89
CA TYR A 175 -108.19 -14.68 -34.48
C TYR A 175 -107.37 -13.41 -34.26
N SER A 176 -107.47 -12.79 -33.08
CA SER A 176 -106.61 -11.67 -32.66
C SER A 176 -105.69 -12.08 -31.51
N VAL A 177 -104.39 -11.77 -31.62
CA VAL A 177 -103.35 -12.15 -30.64
C VAL A 177 -102.82 -10.90 -29.92
N ASN A 178 -102.74 -10.96 -28.59
CA ASN A 178 -102.13 -9.93 -27.74
C ASN A 178 -100.98 -10.50 -26.90
N VAL A 179 -99.87 -9.77 -26.82
CA VAL A 179 -98.69 -10.12 -26.00
C VAL A 179 -98.34 -8.96 -25.08
N THR A 180 -98.21 -9.20 -23.77
CA THR A 180 -97.87 -8.17 -22.76
C THR A 180 -96.58 -8.50 -22.00
N VAL A 181 -95.77 -7.51 -21.61
CA VAL A 181 -94.48 -7.68 -20.89
C VAL A 181 -94.63 -7.45 -19.38
N GLN A 182 -93.94 -8.22 -18.52
CA GLN A 182 -93.89 -8.01 -17.05
C GLN A 182 -92.97 -6.83 -16.63
N PRO A 183 -93.17 -6.14 -15.48
CA PRO A 183 -92.29 -5.06 -14.98
C PRO A 183 -91.06 -5.54 -14.16
N ALA A 184 -89.97 -4.72 -14.10
CA ALA A 184 -88.71 -5.04 -13.40
C ALA A 184 -88.73 -4.82 -11.87
N THR A 185 -87.97 -5.63 -11.10
CA THR A 185 -88.04 -5.71 -9.62
C THR A 185 -86.77 -5.32 -8.84
N THR A 186 -85.67 -4.93 -9.49
CA THR A 186 -84.36 -4.66 -8.83
C THR A 186 -84.26 -3.28 -8.16
N ASN A 187 -83.57 -3.19 -7.00
CA ASN A 187 -83.44 -1.96 -6.22
C ASN A 187 -82.15 -1.86 -5.37
N SER A 188 -80.98 -2.24 -5.89
CA SER A 188 -79.70 -2.21 -5.16
C SER A 188 -78.77 -1.06 -5.59
N ILE A 189 -77.92 -0.58 -4.67
CA ILE A 189 -76.70 0.17 -4.98
C ILE A 189 -75.63 -0.84 -5.45
N LEU A 190 -74.92 -0.50 -6.51
CA LEU A 190 -73.82 -1.29 -7.08
C LEU A 190 -72.46 -0.68 -6.71
N GLU A 191 -72.36 0.64 -6.79
CA GLU A 191 -71.16 1.39 -6.42
C GLU A 191 -71.53 2.67 -5.69
N PHE A 192 -70.70 3.03 -4.71
CA PHE A 192 -70.79 4.29 -3.98
C PHE A 192 -69.37 4.78 -3.72
N TYR A 193 -69.00 5.94 -4.26
CA TYR A 193 -67.65 6.47 -4.10
C TYR A 193 -67.63 7.99 -4.12
N PHE A 194 -66.52 8.57 -3.63
CA PHE A 194 -66.24 10.00 -3.70
C PHE A 194 -65.06 10.24 -4.64
N THR A 195 -65.14 11.27 -5.48
CA THR A 195 -64.01 11.72 -6.30
C THR A 195 -63.36 12.96 -5.68
N LYS A 196 -62.07 13.15 -5.92
CA LYS A 196 -61.37 14.40 -5.56
C LYS A 196 -61.90 15.60 -6.32
N ALA A 197 -62.34 15.42 -7.57
CA ALA A 197 -62.88 16.51 -8.37
C ALA A 197 -64.10 17.16 -7.69
N ASP A 198 -64.98 16.34 -7.13
CA ASP A 198 -66.20 16.80 -6.46
C ASP A 198 -65.99 17.12 -4.96
N ASN A 199 -64.88 16.62 -4.37
CA ASN A 199 -64.55 16.73 -2.94
C ASN A 199 -63.08 17.15 -2.76
N GLY A 200 -62.72 18.35 -3.23
CA GLY A 200 -61.34 18.85 -3.44
C GLY A 200 -60.29 18.62 -2.35
N SER A 201 -60.70 18.38 -1.09
CA SER A 201 -59.81 18.10 0.05
C SER A 201 -59.43 16.62 0.21
N LEU A 202 -59.87 15.73 -0.70
CA LEU A 202 -59.45 14.32 -0.68
C LEU A 202 -57.98 14.17 -1.12
N PRO A 203 -57.18 13.36 -0.40
CA PRO A 203 -55.76 13.14 -0.73
C PRO A 203 -55.56 12.19 -1.92
N VAL A 204 -56.57 11.40 -2.29
CA VAL A 204 -56.55 10.43 -3.40
C VAL A 204 -57.59 10.78 -4.46
N THR A 205 -57.45 10.27 -5.68
CA THR A 205 -58.33 10.57 -6.81
C THR A 205 -59.77 10.13 -6.57
N GLU A 206 -59.98 8.93 -6.04
CA GLU A 206 -61.29 8.35 -5.76
C GLU A 206 -61.23 7.47 -4.49
N VAL A 207 -62.31 7.45 -3.71
CA VAL A 207 -62.46 6.60 -2.52
C VAL A 207 -63.74 5.80 -2.67
N TYR A 208 -63.60 4.49 -2.83
CA TYR A 208 -64.73 3.56 -2.96
C TYR A 208 -65.24 3.09 -1.60
N GLY A 209 -66.57 3.07 -1.47
CA GLY A 209 -67.27 2.42 -0.37
C GLY A 209 -67.40 0.92 -0.59
N THR A 210 -67.36 0.17 0.50
CA THR A 210 -67.74 -1.25 0.48
C THR A 210 -69.27 -1.34 0.57
N VAL A 211 -69.92 -1.84 -0.49
CA VAL A 211 -71.37 -2.01 -0.57
C VAL A 211 -71.77 -3.39 -0.06
N GLY A 212 -72.57 -3.44 0.99
CA GLY A 212 -73.15 -4.65 1.56
C GLY A 212 -74.67 -4.68 1.44
N THR A 213 -75.32 -5.70 2.00
CA THR A 213 -76.78 -5.78 2.07
C THR A 213 -77.35 -4.70 2.99
N GLY A 214 -77.83 -3.60 2.41
CA GLY A 214 -78.45 -2.49 3.15
C GLY A 214 -77.45 -1.57 3.88
N ILE A 215 -76.16 -1.67 3.60
CA ILE A 215 -75.11 -0.82 4.19
C ILE A 215 -74.08 -0.40 3.14
N VAL A 216 -73.46 0.76 3.34
CA VAL A 216 -72.27 1.19 2.61
C VAL A 216 -71.29 1.80 3.61
N ASN A 217 -70.05 1.31 3.62
CA ASN A 217 -69.01 1.86 4.50
C ASN A 217 -67.88 2.46 3.65
N VAL A 218 -67.58 3.73 3.87
CA VAL A 218 -66.50 4.45 3.19
C VAL A 218 -65.46 4.90 4.21
N VAL A 219 -64.19 4.57 4.00
CA VAL A 219 -63.08 5.01 4.86
C VAL A 219 -62.18 5.93 4.06
N LEU A 220 -62.16 7.21 4.42
CA LEU A 220 -61.29 8.22 3.85
C LEU A 220 -59.83 8.01 4.33
N PRO A 221 -58.82 8.29 3.51
CA PRO A 221 -57.42 8.09 3.91
C PRO A 221 -56.98 8.94 5.11
N PHE A 222 -55.98 8.46 5.86
CA PHE A 222 -55.38 9.20 6.98
C PHE A 222 -54.84 10.56 6.51
N GLY A 223 -54.98 11.58 7.36
CA GLY A 223 -54.62 12.97 7.03
C GLY A 223 -55.72 13.76 6.31
N THR A 224 -56.84 13.13 5.96
CA THR A 224 -58.03 13.86 5.47
C THR A 224 -58.56 14.78 6.57
N SER A 225 -58.82 16.05 6.25
CA SER A 225 -59.33 17.02 7.23
C SER A 225 -60.75 16.66 7.70
N PRO A 226 -61.02 16.57 9.03
CA PRO A 226 -62.33 16.20 9.55
C PRO A 226 -63.49 17.06 9.05
N GLY A 227 -63.23 18.33 8.73
CA GLY A 227 -64.23 19.25 8.19
C GLY A 227 -64.86 18.81 6.87
N ILE A 228 -64.22 17.94 6.09
CA ILE A 228 -64.76 17.46 4.80
C ILE A 228 -66.10 16.72 4.97
N LEU A 229 -66.30 16.04 6.11
CA LEU A 229 -67.51 15.25 6.38
C LEU A 229 -68.78 16.10 6.48
N THR A 230 -68.66 17.42 6.64
CA THR A 230 -69.81 18.33 6.74
C THR A 230 -70.56 18.51 5.41
N ALA A 231 -69.88 18.30 4.27
CA ALA A 231 -70.46 18.41 2.93
C ALA A 231 -69.63 17.60 1.93
N MET A 232 -70.10 16.41 1.56
CA MET A 232 -69.48 15.55 0.54
C MET A 232 -70.48 15.17 -0.54
N THR A 233 -70.00 15.09 -1.77
CA THR A 233 -70.78 14.81 -2.98
C THR A 233 -70.42 13.41 -3.50
N PRO A 234 -71.28 12.38 -3.32
CA PRO A 234 -71.01 11.02 -3.75
C PRO A 234 -71.47 10.76 -5.19
N THR A 235 -70.80 9.82 -5.84
CA THR A 235 -71.24 9.18 -7.09
C THR A 235 -71.83 7.82 -6.77
N ILE A 236 -73.03 7.55 -7.27
CA ILE A 236 -73.82 6.36 -6.96
C ILE A 236 -74.27 5.67 -8.24
N VAL A 237 -73.91 4.39 -8.37
CA VAL A 237 -74.38 3.51 -9.45
C VAL A 237 -75.41 2.56 -8.85
N HIS A 238 -76.61 2.46 -9.43
CA HIS A 238 -77.69 1.60 -8.92
C HIS A 238 -78.49 0.94 -10.05
N ASN A 239 -79.20 -0.16 -9.73
CA ASN A 239 -80.05 -0.88 -10.69
C ASN A 239 -81.57 -0.71 -10.44
N GLY A 240 -81.95 0.24 -9.59
CA GLY A 240 -83.34 0.70 -9.44
C GLY A 240 -83.74 1.80 -10.42
N ALA A 241 -85.03 2.13 -10.46
CA ALA A 241 -85.58 3.26 -11.21
C ALA A 241 -85.14 4.64 -10.67
N SER A 242 -84.84 4.73 -9.37
CA SER A 242 -84.31 5.95 -8.74
C SER A 242 -83.54 5.63 -7.45
N VAL A 243 -82.66 6.54 -7.03
CA VAL A 243 -82.03 6.58 -5.71
C VAL A 243 -82.28 7.94 -5.04
N SER A 244 -82.60 7.93 -3.75
CA SER A 244 -82.82 9.14 -2.94
C SER A 244 -82.07 9.03 -1.60
N PRO A 245 -81.19 9.97 -1.23
CA PRO A 245 -80.76 11.13 -2.02
C PRO A 245 -80.15 10.78 -3.38
N ALA A 246 -80.26 11.70 -4.35
CA ALA A 246 -79.75 11.49 -5.69
C ALA A 246 -78.21 11.52 -5.74
N SER A 247 -77.63 10.80 -6.70
CA SER A 247 -76.19 10.89 -6.99
C SER A 247 -75.80 12.33 -7.32
N GLY A 248 -74.64 12.78 -6.84
CA GLY A 248 -74.12 14.14 -7.08
C GLY A 248 -74.69 15.23 -6.16
N VAL A 249 -75.49 14.87 -5.14
CA VAL A 249 -75.97 15.83 -4.13
C VAL A 249 -75.00 15.90 -2.96
N SER A 250 -74.62 17.12 -2.55
CA SER A 250 -73.75 17.33 -1.39
C SER A 250 -74.51 17.09 -0.08
N ILE A 251 -73.97 16.22 0.80
CA ILE A 251 -74.60 15.79 2.05
C ILE A 251 -73.59 15.76 3.20
N ASN A 252 -74.08 15.97 4.42
CA ASN A 252 -73.32 15.84 5.66
C ASN A 252 -73.26 14.37 6.12
N PHE A 253 -72.06 13.81 6.24
CA PHE A 253 -71.77 12.45 6.68
C PHE A 253 -71.19 12.36 8.10
N ASN A 254 -71.34 13.40 8.95
CA ASN A 254 -71.00 13.31 10.37
C ASN A 254 -71.91 12.33 11.16
N ALA A 255 -72.99 11.86 10.54
CA ALA A 255 -73.87 10.81 11.03
C ALA A 255 -74.23 9.85 9.89
N ILE A 256 -74.85 8.72 10.23
CA ILE A 256 -75.31 7.72 9.25
C ILE A 256 -76.35 8.35 8.31
N VAL A 257 -76.15 8.18 6.99
CA VAL A 257 -77.05 8.73 5.96
C VAL A 257 -77.79 7.60 5.24
N PRO A 258 -79.13 7.50 5.33
CA PRO A 258 -79.89 6.48 4.60
C PRO A 258 -80.11 6.88 3.13
N TYR A 259 -79.80 5.97 2.21
CA TYR A 259 -80.12 6.08 0.78
C TYR A 259 -81.16 5.01 0.39
N THR A 260 -82.26 5.42 -0.23
CA THR A 260 -83.36 4.54 -0.68
C THR A 260 -83.32 4.39 -2.19
N VAL A 261 -83.20 3.15 -2.67
CA VAL A 261 -83.32 2.80 -4.10
C VAL A 261 -84.71 2.21 -4.35
N THR A 262 -85.40 2.67 -5.40
CA THR A 262 -86.78 2.24 -5.75
C THR A 262 -86.81 1.53 -7.10
N ALA A 263 -87.37 0.32 -7.18
CA ALA A 263 -87.57 -0.44 -8.42
C ALA A 263 -88.74 0.09 -9.28
N GLN A 264 -88.82 -0.29 -10.56
CA GLN A 264 -89.97 0.04 -11.42
C GLN A 264 -91.29 -0.61 -10.96
N SER A 265 -91.20 -1.76 -10.26
CA SER A 265 -92.34 -2.39 -9.59
C SER A 265 -92.84 -1.64 -8.35
N GLY A 266 -92.11 -0.62 -7.88
CA GLY A 266 -92.38 0.12 -6.65
C GLY A 266 -91.68 -0.41 -5.39
N ALA A 267 -90.95 -1.53 -5.47
CA ALA A 267 -90.22 -2.08 -4.32
C ALA A 267 -89.00 -1.21 -3.93
N THR A 268 -88.81 -0.92 -2.63
CA THR A 268 -87.71 -0.07 -2.13
C THR A 268 -86.70 -0.83 -1.27
N GLN A 269 -85.43 -0.44 -1.33
CA GLN A 269 -84.36 -0.91 -0.42
C GLN A 269 -83.59 0.29 0.15
N VAL A 270 -83.35 0.28 1.46
CA VAL A 270 -82.56 1.31 2.16
C VAL A 270 -81.12 0.83 2.39
N PHE A 271 -80.16 1.72 2.16
CA PHE A 271 -78.72 1.55 2.40
C PHE A 271 -78.24 2.60 3.41
N ASN A 272 -77.80 2.17 4.58
CA ASN A 272 -77.22 3.05 5.59
C ASN A 272 -75.74 3.31 5.26
N VAL A 273 -75.42 4.54 4.87
CA VAL A 273 -74.06 4.94 4.49
C VAL A 273 -73.33 5.53 5.68
N THR A 274 -72.13 5.02 5.96
CA THR A 274 -71.20 5.58 6.95
C THR A 274 -69.90 6.01 6.29
N VAL A 275 -69.37 7.16 6.69
CA VAL A 275 -68.08 7.68 6.22
C VAL A 275 -67.20 8.01 7.42
N SER A 276 -65.99 7.47 7.45
CA SER A 276 -65.00 7.70 8.51
C SER A 276 -63.64 8.09 7.92
N ILE A 277 -62.70 8.56 8.75
CA ILE A 277 -61.31 8.87 8.36
C ILE A 277 -60.38 7.87 9.05
N ALA A 278 -59.42 7.29 8.33
CA ALA A 278 -58.44 6.36 8.89
C ALA A 278 -57.48 7.05 9.88
N SER A 279 -57.05 6.36 10.94
CA SER A 279 -56.13 6.86 11.99
C SER A 279 -54.63 6.64 11.65
N ASN A 280 -53.71 7.39 12.28
CA ASN A 280 -52.25 7.18 12.13
C ASN A 280 -51.83 5.85 12.76
N SER A 281 -51.16 4.99 12.00
CA SER A 281 -50.65 3.69 12.47
C SER A 281 -49.12 3.64 12.64
N SER A 282 -48.39 4.75 12.44
CA SER A 282 -46.92 4.81 12.53
C SER A 282 -46.42 4.75 13.98
N LYS A 283 -45.34 3.99 14.23
CA LYS A 283 -44.83 3.66 15.59
C LYS A 283 -43.29 3.64 15.70
N ALA A 284 -42.59 4.28 14.78
CA ALA A 284 -41.14 4.18 14.70
C ALA A 284 -40.44 5.14 15.69
N ILE A 285 -39.36 4.69 16.32
CA ILE A 285 -38.34 5.59 16.90
C ILE A 285 -37.31 5.88 15.80
N THR A 286 -37.06 7.16 15.55
CA THR A 286 -36.20 7.63 14.44
C THR A 286 -34.89 8.28 14.92
N ALA A 287 -34.82 8.68 16.20
CA ALA A 287 -33.58 9.08 16.87
C ALA A 287 -33.69 8.75 18.36
N PHE A 288 -32.56 8.38 18.96
CA PHE A 288 -32.43 8.10 20.40
C PHE A 288 -31.01 8.46 20.83
N ASP A 289 -30.83 9.62 21.45
CA ASP A 289 -29.51 10.20 21.70
C ASP A 289 -29.33 10.61 23.16
N PHE A 290 -28.11 10.55 23.69
CA PHE A 290 -27.74 11.21 24.93
C PHE A 290 -26.96 12.48 24.64
N ASN A 291 -27.60 13.64 24.86
CA ASN A 291 -26.91 14.92 24.75
C ASN A 291 -26.08 15.21 26.01
N SER A 292 -24.81 15.60 25.83
CA SER A 292 -23.86 15.96 26.89
C SER A 292 -24.35 17.10 27.77
N SER A 293 -25.00 18.11 27.19
CA SER A 293 -25.53 19.25 27.97
C SER A 293 -26.66 18.85 28.92
N LEU A 294 -27.45 17.82 28.56
CA LEU A 294 -28.52 17.27 29.41
C LEU A 294 -28.00 16.27 30.45
N ASN A 295 -26.84 15.67 30.21
CA ASN A 295 -26.27 14.56 30.97
C ASN A 295 -24.94 14.88 31.67
N VAL A 296 -24.61 16.18 31.85
CA VAL A 296 -23.38 16.63 32.52
C VAL A 296 -23.23 16.05 33.94
N GLY A 297 -24.32 15.92 34.68
CA GLY A 297 -24.33 15.34 36.03
C GLY A 297 -24.02 13.84 36.07
N ALA A 298 -24.17 13.15 34.94
CA ALA A 298 -23.79 11.74 34.77
C ALA A 298 -22.34 11.59 34.28
N GLY A 299 -21.59 12.69 34.09
CA GLY A 299 -20.20 12.66 33.61
C GLY A 299 -20.06 12.52 32.09
N LEU A 300 -21.13 12.76 31.32
CA LEU A 300 -21.07 12.69 29.87
C LEU A 300 -20.46 13.97 29.28
N LEU A 301 -19.30 13.86 28.62
CA LEU A 301 -18.53 15.00 28.10
C LEU A 301 -18.79 15.31 26.61
N SER A 302 -19.44 14.41 25.88
CA SER A 302 -19.80 14.57 24.45
C SER A 302 -21.07 13.80 24.13
N ASP A 303 -21.78 14.22 23.09
CA ASP A 303 -23.06 13.61 22.69
C ASP A 303 -22.85 12.17 22.20
N VAL A 304 -23.78 11.27 22.54
CA VAL A 304 -23.76 9.86 22.13
C VAL A 304 -25.04 9.55 21.37
N THR A 305 -24.89 9.23 20.08
CA THR A 305 -26.00 8.86 19.20
C THR A 305 -26.27 7.37 19.28
N GLY A 306 -27.53 6.99 19.43
CA GLY A 306 -27.93 5.59 19.46
C GLY A 306 -28.09 4.96 18.08
N VAL A 307 -27.73 3.69 17.98
CA VAL A 307 -27.94 2.89 16.77
C VAL A 307 -29.28 2.18 16.88
N ILE A 308 -30.20 2.50 15.97
CA ILE A 308 -31.56 1.94 15.92
C ILE A 308 -31.59 0.82 14.88
N ASP A 309 -31.96 -0.38 15.30
CA ASP A 309 -32.36 -1.47 14.42
C ASP A 309 -33.89 -1.54 14.39
N GLU A 310 -34.48 -0.98 13.34
CA GLU A 310 -35.94 -0.93 13.18
C GLU A 310 -36.54 -2.31 12.88
N GLY A 311 -35.77 -3.26 12.35
CA GLY A 311 -36.25 -4.62 12.07
C GLY A 311 -36.27 -5.50 13.33
N ALA A 312 -35.30 -5.30 14.23
CA ALA A 312 -35.23 -5.98 15.52
C ALA A 312 -35.92 -5.23 16.66
N HIS A 313 -36.33 -3.98 16.42
CA HIS A 313 -36.80 -3.03 17.43
C HIS A 313 -35.84 -2.93 18.64
N THR A 314 -34.54 -2.81 18.34
CA THR A 314 -33.51 -2.60 19.38
C THR A 314 -32.79 -1.29 19.16
N ILE A 315 -32.32 -0.70 20.26
CA ILE A 315 -31.51 0.52 20.25
C ILE A 315 -30.28 0.25 21.11
N SER A 316 -29.09 0.51 20.56
CA SER A 316 -27.83 0.28 21.26
C SER A 316 -27.02 1.56 21.36
N LEU A 317 -26.50 1.85 22.55
CA LEU A 317 -25.62 3.00 22.84
C LEU A 317 -24.41 2.53 23.64
N ALA A 318 -23.22 3.04 23.31
CA ALA A 318 -22.01 2.82 24.10
C ALA A 318 -21.56 4.15 24.72
N VAL A 319 -21.50 4.22 26.06
CA VAL A 319 -21.07 5.41 26.81
C VAL A 319 -19.67 5.23 27.38
N PRO A 320 -18.86 6.30 27.54
CA PRO A 320 -17.55 6.21 28.19
C PRO A 320 -17.58 5.54 29.57
N PHE A 321 -16.47 4.89 29.96
CA PHE A 321 -16.35 4.10 31.20
C PHE A 321 -16.84 4.81 32.47
N ALA A 322 -16.56 6.11 32.60
CA ALA A 322 -16.87 6.88 33.79
C ALA A 322 -18.31 7.44 33.84
N VAL A 323 -19.14 7.17 32.83
CA VAL A 323 -20.51 7.69 32.77
C VAL A 323 -21.44 6.90 33.71
N ILE A 324 -22.19 7.62 34.53
CA ILE A 324 -23.17 7.06 35.45
C ILE A 324 -24.45 6.74 34.67
N VAL A 325 -24.75 5.46 34.44
CA VAL A 325 -25.89 5.02 33.62
C VAL A 325 -27.25 5.00 34.33
N THR A 326 -27.30 5.26 35.64
CA THR A 326 -28.50 5.16 36.47
C THR A 326 -29.45 6.38 36.39
N GLY A 327 -29.13 7.37 35.55
CA GLY A 327 -29.92 8.61 35.46
C GLY A 327 -29.76 9.37 34.14
N LEU A 328 -29.51 8.65 33.04
CA LEU A 328 -29.34 9.26 31.73
C LEU A 328 -30.68 9.73 31.16
N LYS A 329 -30.67 10.88 30.48
CA LYS A 329 -31.83 11.53 29.86
C LYS A 329 -31.71 11.45 28.34
N PRO A 330 -32.49 10.57 27.66
CA PRO A 330 -32.44 10.43 26.21
C PRO A 330 -33.30 11.48 25.50
N ASP A 331 -32.79 12.05 24.42
CA ASP A 331 -33.54 12.82 23.44
C ASP A 331 -34.09 11.86 22.37
N ILE A 332 -35.41 11.81 22.19
CA ILE A 332 -36.10 10.77 21.42
C ILE A 332 -37.01 11.42 20.39
N VAL A 333 -36.83 11.07 19.12
CA VAL A 333 -37.71 11.47 18.02
C VAL A 333 -38.49 10.25 17.52
N HIS A 334 -39.82 10.32 17.50
CA HIS A 334 -40.69 9.20 17.10
C HIS A 334 -41.85 9.63 16.20
N THR A 335 -42.44 8.67 15.48
CA THR A 335 -43.59 8.92 14.57
C THR A 335 -44.97 8.61 15.19
N GLY A 336 -44.98 7.97 16.36
CA GLY A 336 -46.21 7.70 17.12
C GLY A 336 -46.82 8.92 17.79
N ALA A 337 -48.01 8.76 18.35
CA ALA A 337 -48.69 9.77 19.15
C ALA A 337 -48.00 10.03 20.50
N SER A 338 -47.34 9.02 21.09
CA SER A 338 -46.54 9.16 22.29
C SER A 338 -45.44 8.09 22.38
N VAL A 339 -44.44 8.34 23.24
CA VAL A 339 -43.42 7.38 23.66
C VAL A 339 -43.34 7.32 25.19
N SER A 340 -43.21 6.11 25.75
CA SER A 340 -43.07 5.86 27.18
C SER A 340 -41.91 4.88 27.44
N PRO A 341 -40.92 5.17 28.31
CA PRO A 341 -40.72 6.42 29.03
C PRO A 341 -40.64 7.66 28.14
N THR A 342 -41.02 8.82 28.69
CA THR A 342 -41.05 10.08 27.93
C THR A 342 -39.63 10.59 27.69
N THR A 343 -39.39 11.17 26.51
CA THR A 343 -38.10 11.81 26.20
C THR A 343 -37.67 12.84 27.26
N MET A 344 -36.36 13.02 27.41
CA MET A 344 -35.68 13.93 28.34
C MET A 344 -35.90 13.65 29.83
N THR A 345 -36.53 12.52 30.18
CA THR A 345 -36.67 12.07 31.57
C THR A 345 -35.48 11.19 31.98
N ALA A 346 -35.09 11.24 33.25
CA ALA A 346 -33.95 10.46 33.74
C ALA A 346 -34.37 8.99 33.89
N VAL A 347 -33.57 8.09 33.30
CA VAL A 347 -33.83 6.65 33.26
C VAL A 347 -32.56 5.88 33.66
N ASP A 348 -32.75 4.77 34.35
CA ASP A 348 -31.69 3.83 34.74
C ASP A 348 -31.49 2.78 33.65
N PHE A 349 -30.30 2.78 33.03
CA PHE A 349 -29.91 1.83 31.98
C PHE A 349 -28.90 0.78 32.45
N THR A 350 -28.84 0.47 33.75
CA THR A 350 -28.06 -0.67 34.26
C THR A 350 -28.53 -2.02 33.69
N LEU A 351 -29.79 -2.11 33.28
CA LEU A 351 -30.39 -3.21 32.53
C LEU A 351 -31.06 -2.67 31.26
N PRO A 352 -31.36 -3.51 30.25
CA PRO A 352 -32.11 -3.08 29.08
C PRO A 352 -33.47 -2.48 29.46
N VAL A 353 -33.81 -1.34 28.85
CA VAL A 353 -35.06 -0.59 29.13
C VAL A 353 -35.98 -0.67 27.92
N THR A 354 -37.24 -1.04 28.15
CA THR A 354 -38.26 -1.06 27.10
C THR A 354 -38.90 0.32 26.93
N TYR A 355 -38.89 0.84 25.71
CA TYR A 355 -39.65 2.02 25.28
C TYR A 355 -40.83 1.61 24.40
N THR A 356 -42.03 2.05 24.74
CA THR A 356 -43.26 1.78 23.99
C THR A 356 -43.69 3.03 23.23
N VAL A 357 -43.78 2.93 21.89
CA VAL A 357 -44.36 3.95 21.02
C VAL A 357 -45.83 3.59 20.75
N THR A 358 -46.75 4.50 21.06
CA THR A 358 -48.19 4.32 20.83
C THR A 358 -48.62 5.15 19.62
N ALA A 359 -49.23 4.52 18.62
CA ALA A 359 -49.80 5.18 17.44
C ALA A 359 -51.16 5.85 17.73
N GLY A 360 -51.64 6.65 16.77
CA GLY A 360 -52.95 7.32 16.87
C GLY A 360 -54.15 6.37 16.79
N ASP A 361 -53.96 5.16 16.28
CA ASP A 361 -54.93 4.05 16.29
C ASP A 361 -54.88 3.19 17.57
N ALA A 362 -54.09 3.62 18.58
CA ALA A 362 -53.80 2.93 19.83
C ALA A 362 -53.00 1.62 19.72
N SER A 363 -52.51 1.25 18.53
CA SER A 363 -51.53 0.17 18.41
C SER A 363 -50.18 0.60 18.99
N THR A 364 -49.39 -0.35 19.50
CA THR A 364 -48.10 -0.09 20.18
C THR A 364 -46.94 -0.85 19.54
N GLN A 365 -45.74 -0.29 19.64
CA GLN A 365 -44.46 -0.95 19.29
C GLN A 365 -43.50 -0.78 20.46
N GLU A 366 -42.85 -1.87 20.86
CA GLU A 366 -41.82 -1.84 21.90
C GLU A 366 -40.43 -1.85 21.28
N TYR A 367 -39.53 -1.07 21.87
CA TYR A 367 -38.10 -1.01 21.57
C TYR A 367 -37.29 -1.38 22.81
N SER A 368 -36.34 -2.29 22.68
CA SER A 368 -35.40 -2.64 23.75
C SER A 368 -34.14 -1.78 23.63
N VAL A 369 -33.89 -0.92 24.61
CA VAL A 369 -32.72 -0.04 24.65
C VAL A 369 -31.65 -0.64 25.56
N MET A 370 -30.47 -0.91 25.00
CA MET A 370 -29.31 -1.40 25.73
C MET A 370 -28.20 -0.35 25.72
N VAL A 371 -27.78 0.08 26.92
CA VAL A 371 -26.62 0.97 27.09
C VAL A 371 -25.47 0.15 27.65
N THR A 372 -24.31 0.21 26.99
CA THR A 372 -23.08 -0.43 27.48
C THR A 372 -22.07 0.63 27.88
N SER A 373 -21.38 0.42 29.01
CA SER A 373 -20.20 1.21 29.32
C SER A 373 -19.00 0.64 28.56
N LEU A 374 -18.25 1.52 27.92
CA LEU A 374 -16.95 1.18 27.34
C LEU A 374 -15.99 0.73 28.47
N PRO A 375 -15.07 -0.20 28.21
CA PRO A 375 -14.08 -0.60 29.20
C PRO A 375 -13.14 0.57 29.54
N ALA A 376 -12.65 0.61 30.78
CA ALA A 376 -11.61 1.56 31.18
C ALA A 376 -10.37 1.38 30.29
N SER A 377 -9.85 2.50 29.75
CA SER A 377 -8.66 2.45 28.91
C SER A 377 -7.45 1.90 29.68
N SER A 378 -6.67 1.06 29.01
CA SER A 378 -5.39 0.55 29.47
C SER A 378 -4.18 1.32 28.92
N ASN A 379 -4.41 2.38 28.14
CA ASN A 379 -3.34 3.13 27.51
C ASN A 379 -2.62 4.03 28.53
N ASN A 380 -1.44 3.60 28.97
CA ASN A 380 -0.53 4.36 29.84
C ASN A 380 0.73 4.83 29.09
N ASN A 381 0.62 5.13 27.79
CA ASN A 381 1.73 5.64 27.01
C ASN A 381 1.87 7.17 27.10
N LEU A 382 3.10 7.65 26.91
CA LEU A 382 3.36 9.05 26.56
C LEU A 382 3.25 9.27 25.04
N ALA A 383 2.74 10.44 24.65
CA ALA A 383 2.81 11.00 23.30
C ALA A 383 4.07 11.85 23.08
N ALA A 384 4.63 12.44 24.15
CA ALA A 384 5.87 13.20 24.11
C ALA A 384 6.57 13.22 25.48
N LEU A 385 7.91 13.31 25.46
CA LEU A 385 8.76 13.50 26.64
C LEU A 385 9.94 14.41 26.28
N SER A 386 10.21 15.41 27.11
CA SER A 386 11.35 16.33 26.90
C SER A 386 11.86 16.91 28.23
N MET A 387 13.09 17.42 28.18
CA MET A 387 13.80 18.03 29.30
C MET A 387 14.12 19.50 28.99
N ALA A 388 14.10 20.36 30.01
CA ALA A 388 14.51 21.75 29.86
C ALA A 388 16.04 21.92 29.82
N VAL A 389 16.51 22.87 29.01
CA VAL A 389 17.90 23.34 28.95
C VAL A 389 18.38 23.69 30.37
N PRO A 390 19.60 23.30 30.78
CA PRO A 390 20.74 22.84 29.96
C PRO A 390 20.79 21.33 29.67
N LEU A 391 19.80 20.54 30.07
CA LEU A 391 19.81 19.11 29.76
C LEU A 391 19.53 18.86 28.28
N THR A 392 20.30 17.94 27.70
CA THR A 392 20.07 17.47 26.34
C THR A 392 19.70 15.99 26.39
N MET A 393 18.56 15.64 25.80
CA MET A 393 18.17 14.24 25.61
C MET A 393 19.11 13.59 24.60
N VAL A 394 19.66 12.43 24.94
CA VAL A 394 20.56 11.67 24.06
C VAL A 394 19.76 11.00 22.95
N GLU A 395 18.60 10.43 23.32
CA GLU A 395 17.70 9.76 22.39
C GLU A 395 16.50 10.66 22.02
N THR A 396 16.02 10.54 20.78
CA THR A 396 14.72 11.09 20.38
C THR A 396 13.60 10.28 21.04
N PHE A 397 12.55 10.95 21.52
CA PHE A 397 11.41 10.27 22.14
C PHE A 397 10.75 9.24 21.20
N ASP A 398 10.52 8.03 21.74
CA ASP A 398 9.74 6.97 21.10
C ASP A 398 8.80 6.36 22.15
N SER A 399 7.50 6.34 21.86
CA SER A 399 6.48 5.80 22.78
C SER A 399 6.71 4.36 23.25
N GLY A 400 7.46 3.55 22.49
CA GLY A 400 7.83 2.18 22.83
C GLY A 400 9.05 2.04 23.76
N VAL A 401 9.82 3.12 23.96
CA VAL A 401 11.02 3.15 24.80
C VAL A 401 10.69 3.73 26.18
N VAL A 402 11.08 3.01 27.23
CA VAL A 402 10.81 3.38 28.64
C VAL A 402 12.06 3.82 29.42
N THR A 403 13.23 3.81 28.78
CA THR A 403 14.50 4.24 29.38
C THR A 403 15.21 5.22 28.47
N TYR A 404 15.60 6.36 29.02
CA TYR A 404 16.26 7.46 28.33
C TYR A 404 17.49 7.91 29.07
N THR A 405 18.39 8.58 28.35
CA THR A 405 19.56 9.24 28.90
C THR A 405 19.49 10.73 28.59
N ALA A 406 19.77 11.56 29.58
CA ALA A 406 19.99 12.99 29.38
C ALA A 406 21.38 13.38 29.89
N THR A 407 22.04 14.33 29.25
CA THR A 407 23.37 14.78 29.65
C THR A 407 23.38 16.23 30.11
N VAL A 408 24.21 16.53 31.10
CA VAL A 408 24.48 17.88 31.60
C VAL A 408 25.97 18.00 31.96
N ALA A 409 26.55 19.19 31.73
CA ALA A 409 27.93 19.46 32.13
C ALA A 409 28.11 19.34 33.65
N ASP A 410 29.21 18.73 34.11
CA ASP A 410 29.49 18.53 35.55
C ASP A 410 29.56 19.84 36.35
N SER A 411 29.92 20.95 35.71
CA SER A 411 30.01 22.28 36.33
C SER A 411 28.65 22.90 36.72
N MET A 412 27.52 22.30 36.33
CA MET A 412 26.19 22.85 36.58
C MET A 412 25.53 22.25 37.82
N THR A 413 25.30 23.07 38.85
CA THR A 413 24.35 22.79 39.93
C THR A 413 22.93 22.99 39.38
N SER A 414 22.40 22.00 38.65
CA SER A 414 21.22 22.24 37.82
C SER A 414 19.90 21.93 38.52
N MET A 415 19.02 22.92 38.55
CA MET A 415 17.56 22.73 38.62
C MET A 415 17.05 22.54 37.19
N THR A 416 16.17 21.58 36.95
CA THR A 416 15.54 21.37 35.62
C THR A 416 14.04 21.14 35.73
N THR A 417 13.36 20.95 34.61
CA THR A 417 11.96 20.53 34.56
C THR A 417 11.80 19.44 33.50
N VAL A 418 10.92 18.47 33.75
CA VAL A 418 10.48 17.49 32.76
C VAL A 418 9.13 17.91 32.19
N THR A 419 8.94 17.76 30.88
CA THR A 419 7.65 17.98 30.22
C THR A 419 7.23 16.67 29.55
N ALA A 420 6.06 16.17 29.92
CA ALA A 420 5.49 14.94 29.40
C ALA A 420 4.07 15.19 28.90
N THR A 421 3.64 14.45 27.88
CA THR A 421 2.28 14.53 27.33
C THR A 421 1.71 13.13 27.29
N GLU A 422 0.59 12.86 27.96
CA GLU A 422 -0.07 11.56 27.86
C GLU A 422 -0.66 11.32 26.46
N GLN A 423 -0.65 10.06 26.01
CA GLN A 423 -1.29 9.68 24.75
C GLN A 423 -2.81 9.53 24.90
N ASP A 424 -3.27 9.16 26.09
CA ASP A 424 -4.68 9.05 26.45
C ASP A 424 -5.04 10.16 27.43
N THR A 425 -5.96 11.04 27.05
CA THR A 425 -6.38 12.20 27.84
C THR A 425 -7.04 11.84 29.18
N PHE A 426 -7.40 10.58 29.41
CA PHE A 426 -7.92 10.09 30.69
C PHE A 426 -6.83 9.52 31.61
N ALA A 427 -5.58 9.40 31.15
CA ALA A 427 -4.46 8.98 31.97
C ALA A 427 -3.98 10.13 32.88
N THR A 428 -3.40 9.78 34.02
CA THR A 428 -2.73 10.73 34.90
C THR A 428 -1.22 10.53 34.86
N MET A 429 -0.46 11.59 35.14
CA MET A 429 0.99 11.55 35.15
C MET A 429 1.56 12.11 36.46
N GLU A 430 2.63 11.48 36.93
CA GLU A 430 3.42 11.95 38.07
C GLU A 430 4.91 11.72 37.80
N ALA A 431 5.77 12.55 38.38
CA ALA A 431 7.22 12.39 38.31
C ALA A 431 7.86 12.30 39.69
N GLN A 432 9.05 11.72 39.77
CA GLN A 432 9.90 11.79 40.95
C GLN A 432 11.38 11.83 40.53
N VAL A 433 12.23 12.34 41.41
CA VAL A 433 13.69 12.39 41.21
C VAL A 433 14.37 11.56 42.29
N ASN A 434 15.32 10.71 41.90
CA ASN A 434 16.14 9.90 42.79
C ASN A 434 15.33 9.08 43.82
N GLY A 435 14.12 8.63 43.46
CA GLY A 435 13.22 7.90 44.35
C GLY A 435 12.54 8.76 45.45
N GLY A 436 12.55 10.09 45.31
CA GLY A 436 11.85 11.02 46.20
C GLY A 436 10.33 10.98 46.05
N SER A 437 9.63 11.95 46.64
CA SER A 437 8.16 12.01 46.56
C SER A 437 7.65 12.23 45.13
N TRP A 438 6.51 11.61 44.81
CA TRP A 438 5.80 11.83 43.55
C TRP A 438 5.18 13.22 43.50
N MET A 439 5.25 13.82 42.31
CA MET A 439 4.68 15.13 42.00
C MET A 439 3.84 15.03 40.74
N ALA A 440 2.59 15.50 40.81
CA ALA A 440 1.67 15.45 39.69
C ALA A 440 2.16 16.31 38.51
N LEU A 441 1.93 15.83 37.29
CA LEU A 441 2.23 16.52 36.04
C LEU A 441 0.94 16.88 35.30
N ALA A 442 0.92 18.05 34.68
CA ALA A 442 -0.11 18.42 33.72
C ALA A 442 0.39 18.14 32.30
N SER A 443 -0.49 17.61 31.45
CA SER A 443 -0.20 17.27 30.05
C SER A 443 0.44 18.41 29.28
N GLY A 444 1.59 18.16 28.66
CA GLY A 444 2.30 19.11 27.81
C GLY A 444 2.90 20.31 28.56
N MET A 445 2.81 20.36 29.88
CA MET A 445 3.31 21.47 30.70
C MET A 445 4.58 21.08 31.45
N PRO A 446 5.54 22.00 31.63
CA PRO A 446 6.73 21.73 32.45
C PRO A 446 6.37 21.42 33.90
N SER A 447 7.07 20.46 34.49
CA SER A 447 7.00 20.19 35.93
C SER A 447 7.48 21.39 36.76
N PRO A 448 7.16 21.44 38.06
CA PRO A 448 7.97 22.20 39.03
C PRO A 448 9.46 21.83 38.94
N SER A 449 10.33 22.73 39.42
CA SER A 449 11.78 22.55 39.33
C SER A 449 12.27 21.32 40.12
N LEU A 450 13.07 20.52 39.45
CA LEU A 450 13.67 19.26 39.90
C LEU A 450 15.14 19.51 40.28
N MET A 451 15.49 19.25 41.54
CA MET A 451 16.87 19.27 42.02
C MET A 451 17.62 18.01 41.54
N LEU A 452 18.84 18.17 41.01
CA LEU A 452 19.71 17.08 40.53
C LEU A 452 20.90 16.85 41.49
N ASP A 453 20.61 16.74 42.77
CA ASP A 453 21.50 16.89 43.93
C ASP A 453 22.14 15.59 44.45
N SER A 454 22.31 14.56 43.62
CA SER A 454 23.11 13.41 44.04
C SER A 454 24.60 13.80 44.27
N PRO A 455 25.15 13.63 45.49
CA PRO A 455 26.54 14.00 45.81
C PRO A 455 27.59 13.16 45.07
N SER A 456 27.20 12.03 44.47
CA SER A 456 28.09 11.15 43.71
C SER A 456 27.28 10.13 42.88
N GLY A 457 26.82 10.53 41.69
CA GLY A 457 26.21 9.61 40.72
C GLY A 457 25.25 10.29 39.73
N ASN A 458 24.85 9.53 38.71
CA ASN A 458 23.78 9.95 37.79
C ASN A 458 22.49 10.19 38.58
N ASN A 459 21.70 11.20 38.20
CA ASN A 459 20.36 11.37 38.76
C ASN A 459 19.35 10.56 37.95
N THR A 460 18.29 10.05 38.59
CA THR A 460 17.19 9.36 37.88
C THR A 460 15.91 10.16 38.03
N ILE A 461 15.26 10.46 36.91
CA ILE A 461 13.92 11.05 36.87
C ILE A 461 12.97 9.96 36.36
N VAL A 462 11.95 9.63 37.11
CA VAL A 462 10.93 8.66 36.69
C VAL A 462 9.63 9.42 36.45
N VAL A 463 9.06 9.27 35.26
CA VAL A 463 7.72 9.74 34.89
C VAL A 463 6.80 8.53 34.81
N ARG A 464 5.81 8.46 35.69
CA ARG A 464 4.79 7.40 35.69
C ARG A 464 3.53 7.91 35.02
N VAL A 465 2.99 7.11 34.11
CA VAL A 465 1.67 7.30 33.52
C VAL A 465 0.74 6.24 34.07
N THR A 466 -0.42 6.63 34.57
CA THR A 466 -1.46 5.72 35.09
C THR A 466 -2.67 5.78 34.17
N ALA A 467 -3.00 4.68 33.49
CA ALA A 467 -4.17 4.59 32.64
C ALA A 467 -5.47 4.62 33.46
N GLN A 468 -6.60 4.84 32.79
CA GLN A 468 -7.93 4.89 33.43
C GLN A 468 -8.30 3.60 34.18
N ASN A 469 -7.78 2.45 33.75
CA ASN A 469 -7.97 1.17 34.43
C ASN A 469 -7.01 0.93 35.63
N GLY A 470 -6.13 1.88 35.95
CA GLY A 470 -5.15 1.81 37.03
C GLY A 470 -3.81 1.15 36.68
N THR A 471 -3.63 0.64 35.46
CA THR A 471 -2.33 0.10 35.04
C THR A 471 -1.31 1.21 34.82
N THR A 472 -0.09 1.01 35.28
CA THR A 472 0.97 2.03 35.25
C THR A 472 2.10 1.68 34.28
N LYS A 473 2.78 2.71 33.76
CA LYS A 473 4.02 2.59 32.99
C LYS A 473 4.99 3.68 33.40
N ASP A 474 6.23 3.29 33.70
CA ASP A 474 7.28 4.18 34.19
C ASP A 474 8.30 4.43 33.08
N TYR A 475 8.53 5.70 32.76
CA TYR A 475 9.55 6.20 31.85
C TYR A 475 10.71 6.77 32.67
N THR A 476 11.88 6.15 32.59
CA THR A 476 13.06 6.51 33.41
C THR A 476 14.07 7.28 32.57
N ILE A 477 14.42 8.49 33.00
CA ILE A 477 15.48 9.32 32.43
C ILE A 477 16.69 9.27 33.37
N THR A 478 17.79 8.71 32.91
CA THR A 478 19.08 8.75 33.61
C THR A 478 19.85 10.00 33.18
N VAL A 479 20.04 10.92 34.10
CA VAL A 479 20.82 12.14 33.90
C VAL A 479 22.29 11.87 34.20
N ALA A 480 23.09 11.74 33.15
CA ALA A 480 24.54 11.56 33.23
C ALA A 480 25.27 12.90 33.18
N LYS A 481 26.32 13.04 33.99
CA LYS A 481 27.21 14.19 33.91
C LYS A 481 28.29 13.98 32.87
N THR A 482 28.53 14.97 32.01
CA THR A 482 29.68 14.99 31.10
C THR A 482 30.89 15.64 31.77
N VAL A 483 32.08 15.26 31.31
CA VAL A 483 33.35 15.85 31.73
C VAL A 483 34.03 16.53 30.55
N SER A 484 34.74 17.61 30.84
CA SER A 484 35.50 18.38 29.86
C SER A 484 36.85 17.71 29.57
N VAL A 485 37.12 17.39 28.30
CA VAL A 485 38.44 17.00 27.81
C VAL A 485 38.98 18.13 26.95
N THR A 486 40.11 18.68 27.34
CA THR A 486 40.81 19.71 26.58
C THR A 486 42.02 19.12 25.88
N VAL A 487 42.04 19.16 24.55
CA VAL A 487 43.17 18.70 23.73
C VAL A 487 43.93 19.90 23.19
N ASN A 488 45.20 19.99 23.57
CA ASN A 488 46.11 21.05 23.20
C ASN A 488 47.16 20.53 22.21
N SER A 489 47.69 21.46 21.43
CA SER A 489 48.84 21.23 20.57
C SER A 489 49.96 22.18 20.98
N ALA A 490 51.14 21.64 21.31
CA ALA A 490 52.34 22.45 21.45
C ALA A 490 52.70 23.07 20.09
N ALA A 491 53.57 24.08 20.08
CA ALA A 491 54.04 24.67 18.83
C ALA A 491 54.62 23.61 17.87
N ASN A 492 54.52 23.89 16.57
CA ASN A 492 55.11 23.08 15.48
C ASN A 492 54.38 21.77 15.14
N GLY A 493 53.11 21.68 15.51
CA GLY A 493 52.19 20.69 14.96
C GLY A 493 50.75 21.07 15.23
N ILE A 494 49.85 20.14 14.90
CA ILE A 494 48.41 20.25 15.14
C ILE A 494 47.88 18.95 15.74
N THR A 495 46.71 19.02 16.37
CA THR A 495 46.00 17.85 16.88
C THR A 495 44.58 17.77 16.32
N ASN A 496 44.02 16.56 16.31
CA ASN A 496 42.61 16.32 16.10
C ASN A 496 42.09 15.30 17.13
N PRO A 497 41.09 15.66 17.97
CA PRO A 497 40.47 16.98 18.07
C PRO A 497 41.40 18.05 18.67
N ILE A 498 41.00 19.32 18.62
CA ILE A 498 41.67 20.44 19.28
C ILE A 498 40.63 21.27 20.06
N GLY A 499 41.04 21.81 21.19
CA GLY A 499 40.18 22.60 22.07
C GLY A 499 39.50 21.76 23.15
N SER A 500 38.52 22.37 23.81
CA SER A 500 37.76 21.77 24.91
C SER A 500 36.39 21.33 24.42
N ALA A 501 36.02 20.09 24.76
CA ALA A 501 34.69 19.54 24.50
C ALA A 501 34.24 18.63 25.66
N GLU A 502 32.92 18.50 25.81
CA GLU A 502 32.29 17.68 26.83
C GLU A 502 32.06 16.25 26.33
N TYR A 503 32.40 15.27 27.16
CA TYR A 503 32.26 13.85 26.84
C TYR A 503 31.63 13.08 27.99
N SER A 504 30.84 12.07 27.67
CA SER A 504 30.34 11.13 28.67
C SER A 504 31.49 10.25 29.20
N PRO A 505 31.60 10.02 30.52
CA PRO A 505 32.54 9.05 31.07
C PRO A 505 32.41 7.66 30.40
N GLY A 506 33.55 7.02 30.14
CA GLY A 506 33.64 5.74 29.43
C GLY A 506 33.70 5.84 27.90
N ALA A 507 33.47 7.02 27.32
CA ALA A 507 33.70 7.23 25.89
C ALA A 507 35.19 7.05 25.54
N THR A 508 35.46 6.51 24.34
CA THR A 508 36.83 6.41 23.81
C THR A 508 37.04 7.52 22.78
N LEU A 509 37.97 8.43 23.07
CA LEU A 509 38.31 9.56 22.21
C LEU A 509 39.56 9.24 21.39
N PRO A 510 39.47 9.17 20.04
CA PRO A 510 40.66 9.08 19.20
C PRO A 510 41.41 10.40 19.18
N LEU A 511 42.74 10.31 19.28
CA LEU A 511 43.64 11.45 19.30
C LEU A 511 44.70 11.26 18.21
N THR A 512 44.87 12.28 17.37
CA THR A 512 45.91 12.31 16.34
C THR A 512 46.71 13.59 16.44
N ALA A 513 48.02 13.49 16.25
CA ALA A 513 48.96 14.59 16.22
C ALA A 513 49.70 14.58 14.87
N THR A 514 49.72 15.72 14.18
CA THR A 514 50.38 15.89 12.90
C THR A 514 51.47 16.95 13.04
N PRO A 515 52.76 16.56 12.98
CA PRO A 515 53.87 17.51 13.01
C PRO A 515 53.89 18.41 11.78
N ASN A 516 54.38 19.65 11.93
CA ASN A 516 54.71 20.51 10.78
C ASN A 516 55.97 19.99 10.06
N PRO A 517 56.20 20.37 8.78
CA PRO A 517 57.45 20.01 8.08
C PRO A 517 58.71 20.38 8.88
N GLY A 518 59.64 19.45 9.00
CA GLY A 518 60.88 19.60 9.79
C GLY A 518 60.73 19.34 11.30
N TYR A 519 59.57 18.86 11.73
CA TYR A 519 59.30 18.44 13.09
C TYR A 519 58.71 17.03 13.11
N ARG A 520 58.85 16.38 14.26
CA ARG A 520 58.23 15.09 14.55
C ARG A 520 57.47 15.11 15.86
N PHE A 521 56.57 14.15 15.99
CA PHE A 521 55.83 13.93 17.21
C PHE A 521 56.75 13.36 18.30
N LEU A 522 56.77 13.99 19.47
CA LEU A 522 57.55 13.57 20.62
C LEU A 522 56.73 12.64 21.52
N ASN A 523 55.64 13.17 22.10
CA ASN A 523 54.74 12.42 22.98
C ASN A 523 53.45 13.19 23.31
N TRP A 524 52.50 12.47 23.90
CA TRP A 524 51.35 13.03 24.60
C TRP A 524 51.67 13.22 26.10
N THR A 525 51.30 14.36 26.67
CA THR A 525 51.39 14.65 28.12
C THR A 525 50.05 15.09 28.69
N GLY A 526 49.92 15.11 30.02
CA GLY A 526 48.65 15.40 30.71
C GLY A 526 47.96 14.11 31.16
N ALA A 527 46.70 13.92 30.80
CA ALA A 527 45.99 12.67 31.10
C ALA A 527 46.57 11.46 30.35
N ALA A 528 46.51 10.29 31.00
CA ALA A 528 47.07 9.06 30.48
C ALA A 528 46.29 8.56 29.26
N VAL A 529 46.95 8.54 28.11
CA VAL A 529 46.46 7.97 26.85
C VAL A 529 46.96 6.54 26.66
N ALA A 530 46.34 5.76 25.77
CA ALA A 530 46.66 4.34 25.56
C ALA A 530 48.13 4.11 25.16
N ASN A 531 48.66 4.95 24.27
CA ASN A 531 50.08 4.96 23.90
C ASN A 531 50.57 6.42 23.79
N PRO A 532 51.32 6.94 24.76
CA PRO A 532 51.75 8.34 24.76
C PRO A 532 52.86 8.63 23.73
N SER A 533 53.57 7.62 23.24
CA SER A 533 54.65 7.80 22.24
C SER A 533 54.17 7.62 20.80
N SER A 534 52.88 7.35 20.59
CA SER A 534 52.29 7.23 19.26
C SER A 534 51.57 8.51 18.86
N SER A 535 51.85 9.03 17.66
CA SER A 535 51.14 10.19 17.11
C SER A 535 49.65 9.93 16.86
N SER A 536 49.24 8.65 16.84
CA SER A 536 47.84 8.22 16.81
C SER A 536 47.55 7.33 18.02
N THR A 537 46.65 7.76 18.89
CA THR A 537 46.35 7.10 20.17
C THR A 537 44.88 7.27 20.55
N THR A 538 44.48 6.73 21.70
CA THR A 538 43.14 6.93 22.26
C THR A 538 43.20 7.35 23.72
N TYR A 539 42.18 8.09 24.16
CA TYR A 539 41.93 8.41 25.56
C TYR A 539 40.59 7.82 26.00
N LEU A 540 40.57 7.10 27.12
CA LEU A 540 39.35 6.64 27.76
C LEU A 540 38.88 7.71 28.75
N VAL A 541 37.72 8.31 28.48
CA VAL A 541 37.19 9.44 29.25
C VAL A 541 36.86 9.00 30.68
N GLY A 542 37.50 9.64 31.66
CA GLY A 542 37.32 9.37 33.09
C GLY A 542 36.15 10.12 33.73
N LEU A 543 36.20 10.25 35.06
CA LEU A 543 35.18 10.93 35.88
C LEU A 543 35.54 12.38 36.24
N ALA A 544 36.62 12.93 35.68
CA ALA A 544 37.10 14.27 35.99
C ALA A 544 37.50 15.00 34.71
N ASN A 545 37.45 16.33 34.76
CA ASN A 545 37.93 17.19 33.68
C ASN A 545 39.45 17.04 33.53
N VAL A 546 39.95 16.92 32.30
CA VAL A 546 41.37 16.71 32.02
C VAL A 546 41.88 17.55 30.85
N ALA A 547 43.21 17.71 30.79
CA ALA A 547 43.91 18.26 29.64
C ALA A 547 44.93 17.24 29.10
N ILE A 548 45.05 17.17 27.77
CA ILE A 548 45.99 16.32 27.03
C ILE A 548 46.71 17.20 26.01
N THR A 549 48.03 17.08 25.90
CA THR A 549 48.84 17.92 25.00
C THR A 549 49.73 17.07 24.11
N ALA A 550 49.69 17.31 22.80
CA ALA A 550 50.69 16.76 21.87
C ALA A 550 51.93 17.64 21.86
N ASN A 551 53.11 17.03 22.03
CA ASN A 551 54.40 17.72 21.98
C ASN A 551 55.15 17.31 20.71
N PHE A 552 55.89 18.28 20.15
CA PHE A 552 56.68 18.11 18.94
C PHE A 552 58.12 18.57 19.19
N GLU A 553 59.05 17.98 18.45
CA GLU A 553 60.46 18.38 18.47
C GLU A 553 61.00 18.45 17.03
N PRO A 554 61.99 19.32 16.76
CA PRO A 554 62.53 19.48 15.41
C PRO A 554 63.34 18.24 14.99
N ASP A 555 63.25 17.88 13.71
CA ASP A 555 64.00 16.77 13.12
C ASP A 555 65.51 17.05 13.00
N PHE A 556 65.89 18.33 13.03
CA PHE A 556 67.25 18.85 12.88
C PHE A 556 67.53 19.95 13.91
N ALA A 557 68.81 20.26 14.16
CA ALA A 557 69.18 21.28 15.17
C ALA A 557 68.82 22.73 14.75
N GLY A 558 68.54 22.94 13.46
CA GLY A 558 68.19 24.22 12.87
C GLY A 558 68.18 24.15 11.35
N GLY A 559 67.90 25.27 10.68
CA GLY A 559 67.81 25.36 9.21
C GLY A 559 66.44 24.94 8.66
N ASP A 560 66.20 25.26 7.38
CA ASP A 560 64.96 24.93 6.65
C ASP A 560 65.21 24.00 5.44
N GLY A 561 66.45 23.55 5.25
CA GLY A 561 66.82 22.61 4.20
C GLY A 561 67.06 23.27 2.83
N LEU A 562 67.01 24.59 2.73
CA LEU A 562 67.37 25.32 1.51
C LEU A 562 68.88 25.56 1.42
N VAL A 563 69.39 25.85 0.23
CA VAL A 563 70.83 26.10 -0.02
C VAL A 563 71.40 27.19 0.89
N GLY A 564 70.64 28.26 1.16
CA GLY A 564 71.08 29.37 2.01
C GLY A 564 70.95 29.11 3.51
N THR A 565 70.16 28.11 3.89
CA THR A 565 69.76 27.81 5.27
C THR A 565 69.66 26.29 5.47
N PRO A 566 70.75 25.54 5.23
CA PRO A 566 70.73 24.09 5.26
C PRO A 566 70.36 23.55 6.65
N TYR A 567 69.74 22.36 6.68
CA TYR A 567 69.47 21.65 7.91
C TYR A 567 70.77 21.35 8.67
N GLN A 568 70.81 21.71 9.95
CA GLN A 568 71.96 21.51 10.81
C GLN A 568 71.89 20.13 11.48
N VAL A 569 72.92 19.33 11.26
CA VAL A 569 72.99 17.94 11.74
C VAL A 569 74.03 17.84 12.86
N LEU A 570 73.54 17.55 14.07
CA LEU A 570 74.31 17.45 15.32
C LEU A 570 74.50 16.02 15.82
N SER A 571 73.59 15.10 15.45
CA SER A 571 73.57 13.75 16.02
C SER A 571 73.31 12.67 14.98
N LEU A 572 73.62 11.42 15.32
CA LEU A 572 73.38 10.24 14.47
C LEU A 572 71.91 10.11 14.06
N MET A 573 70.98 10.44 14.96
CA MET A 573 69.56 10.39 14.67
C MET A 573 69.16 11.45 13.64
N GLN A 574 69.72 12.65 13.72
CA GLN A 574 69.46 13.71 12.72
C GLN A 574 70.10 13.37 11.38
N LEU A 575 71.28 12.74 11.38
CA LEU A 575 71.92 12.19 10.18
C LEU A 575 71.03 11.11 9.55
N ASP A 576 70.43 10.23 10.36
CA ASP A 576 69.49 9.22 9.89
C ASP A 576 68.21 9.83 9.31
N ASN A 577 67.68 10.91 9.93
CA ASN A 577 66.49 11.62 9.45
C ASN A 577 66.64 12.19 8.03
N MET A 578 67.86 12.44 7.55
CA MET A 578 68.11 12.96 6.19
C MET A 578 67.44 12.12 5.09
N ARG A 579 67.22 10.83 5.33
CA ARG A 579 66.56 9.92 4.37
C ARG A 579 65.13 10.32 4.01
N TYR A 580 64.49 11.16 4.81
CA TYR A 580 63.14 11.69 4.57
C TYR A 580 63.14 13.03 3.83
N PHE A 581 64.33 13.59 3.56
CA PHE A 581 64.53 14.94 3.03
C PHE A 581 65.56 14.94 1.87
N LEU A 582 65.43 13.99 0.94
CA LEU A 582 66.45 13.65 -0.08
C LEU A 582 66.82 14.78 -1.08
N GLY A 583 65.99 15.82 -1.18
CA GLY A 583 66.24 17.01 -2.01
C GLY A 583 66.70 18.24 -1.22
N SER A 584 66.87 18.13 0.10
CA SER A 584 67.26 19.24 0.97
C SER A 584 68.79 19.36 1.12
N PHE A 585 69.24 20.49 1.63
CA PHE A 585 70.65 20.79 1.90
C PHE A 585 70.94 20.64 3.40
N PHE A 586 72.08 20.04 3.72
CA PHE A 586 72.49 19.70 5.08
C PHE A 586 73.91 20.20 5.36
N VAL A 587 74.15 20.55 6.62
CA VAL A 587 75.47 20.90 7.14
C VAL A 587 75.72 20.21 8.47
N LEU A 588 76.88 19.56 8.62
CA LEU A 588 77.30 19.04 9.92
C LEU A 588 77.70 20.20 10.83
N ILE A 589 77.30 20.12 12.09
CA ILE A 589 77.73 21.04 13.15
C ILE A 589 78.47 20.35 14.29
N ALA A 590 78.70 19.04 14.16
CA ALA A 590 79.50 18.23 15.07
C ALA A 590 80.04 16.98 14.36
N ASN A 591 81.09 16.38 14.93
CA ASN A 591 81.50 15.03 14.58
C ASN A 591 80.41 14.04 15.03
N ILE A 592 80.09 13.04 14.20
CA ILE A 592 79.04 12.07 14.49
C ILE A 592 79.62 10.66 14.48
N ASP A 593 79.48 9.97 15.60
CA ASP A 593 79.81 8.56 15.73
C ASP A 593 78.59 7.70 15.33
N MET A 594 78.77 6.84 14.33
CA MET A 594 77.73 5.98 13.77
C MET A 594 77.68 4.58 14.42
N THR A 595 78.47 4.30 15.45
CA THR A 595 78.55 2.96 16.09
C THR A 595 77.19 2.46 16.59
N SER A 596 76.30 3.36 17.05
CA SER A 596 74.96 2.99 17.50
C SER A 596 73.98 2.63 16.37
N ASN A 597 74.41 2.69 15.10
CA ASN A 597 73.65 2.22 13.94
C ASN A 597 74.51 1.26 13.08
N PRO A 598 74.70 0.00 13.53
CA PRO A 598 75.61 -0.95 12.86
C PRO A 598 75.08 -1.50 11.52
N ASN A 599 73.81 -1.23 11.18
CA ASN A 599 73.16 -1.67 9.94
C ASN A 599 72.69 -0.46 9.14
N TRP A 600 73.61 0.42 8.79
CA TRP A 600 73.28 1.66 8.12
C TRP A 600 72.56 1.40 6.79
N ALA A 601 71.35 1.93 6.66
CA ALA A 601 70.63 1.97 5.39
C ALA A 601 71.05 3.22 4.61
N ALA A 602 71.62 3.03 3.43
CA ALA A 602 72.13 4.10 2.60
C ALA A 602 71.07 5.20 2.35
N ILE A 603 71.49 6.46 2.38
CA ILE A 603 70.63 7.61 2.08
C ILE A 603 70.48 7.69 0.56
N GLY A 604 69.24 7.79 0.09
CA GLY A 604 68.92 7.87 -1.33
C GLY A 604 69.20 6.56 -2.09
N PRO A 605 68.45 5.47 -1.83
CA PRO A 605 68.63 4.21 -2.54
C PRO A 605 68.20 4.31 -4.03
N ALA A 606 68.55 3.30 -4.82
CA ALA A 606 68.09 3.19 -6.21
C ALA A 606 66.55 3.33 -6.31
N GLY A 607 66.10 4.23 -7.19
CA GLY A 607 64.68 4.61 -7.35
C GLY A 607 64.31 5.92 -6.65
N THR A 608 65.01 6.29 -5.58
CA THR A 608 64.84 7.56 -4.87
C THR A 608 66.22 8.17 -4.55
N PRO A 609 66.95 8.65 -5.57
CA PRO A 609 68.31 9.15 -5.38
C PRO A 609 68.34 10.38 -4.47
N PHE A 610 69.46 10.58 -3.78
CA PHE A 610 69.74 11.84 -3.11
C PHE A 610 70.09 12.90 -4.16
N THR A 611 69.39 14.04 -4.11
CA THR A 611 69.50 15.14 -5.08
C THR A 611 69.86 16.48 -4.42
N GLY A 612 69.88 16.50 -3.08
CA GLY A 612 70.21 17.65 -2.27
C GLY A 612 71.72 17.88 -2.09
N GLY A 613 72.09 18.57 -1.01
CA GLY A 613 73.48 18.86 -0.70
C GLY A 613 73.90 18.45 0.70
N MET A 614 75.16 18.05 0.87
CA MET A 614 75.74 17.68 2.16
C MET A 614 77.10 18.36 2.31
N ASP A 615 77.20 19.29 3.25
CA ASP A 615 78.44 19.94 3.66
C ASP A 615 78.92 19.35 4.98
N GLY A 616 80.03 18.64 4.97
CA GLY A 616 80.64 18.14 6.21
C GLY A 616 81.22 19.26 7.08
N ALA A 617 81.43 20.47 6.54
CA ALA A 617 81.96 21.63 7.26
C ALA A 617 83.24 21.35 8.08
N GLY A 618 84.02 20.34 7.68
CA GLY A 618 85.23 19.88 8.37
C GLY A 618 85.00 18.88 9.50
N PHE A 619 83.75 18.53 9.82
CA PHE A 619 83.41 17.47 10.75
C PHE A 619 83.46 16.09 10.09
N ALA A 620 83.72 15.07 10.91
CA ALA A 620 83.81 13.68 10.49
C ALA A 620 82.57 12.87 10.89
N LEU A 621 82.21 11.93 10.03
CA LEU A 621 81.38 10.78 10.39
C LEU A 621 82.30 9.60 10.63
N SER A 622 82.19 8.94 11.78
CA SER A 622 83.04 7.80 12.14
C SER A 622 82.24 6.52 12.29
N ASN A 623 82.89 5.38 12.07
CA ASN A 623 82.37 4.05 12.35
C ASN A 623 81.15 3.66 11.48
N LEU A 624 81.09 4.19 10.25
CA LEU A 624 80.09 3.78 9.26
C LEU A 624 80.26 2.28 8.97
N THR A 625 79.21 1.50 9.28
CA THR A 625 79.15 0.07 8.97
C THR A 625 77.95 -0.21 8.09
N VAL A 626 78.21 -0.80 6.92
CA VAL A 626 77.16 -1.28 5.99
C VAL A 626 77.50 -2.73 5.64
N THR A 627 76.57 -3.64 5.89
CA THR A 627 76.72 -5.07 5.57
C THR A 627 75.45 -5.59 4.88
N GLY A 628 75.59 -6.34 3.78
CA GLY A 628 74.47 -7.02 3.12
C GLY A 628 74.50 -6.97 1.58
N ALA A 629 73.72 -7.83 0.92
CA ALA A 629 73.76 -8.02 -0.54
C ALA A 629 72.96 -7.00 -1.38
N SER A 630 72.55 -5.85 -0.83
CA SER A 630 71.82 -4.81 -1.58
C SER A 630 72.77 -4.04 -2.51
N ASN A 631 72.29 -3.41 -3.60
CA ASN A 631 73.14 -2.61 -4.50
C ASN A 631 73.27 -1.11 -4.07
N ASN A 632 72.75 -0.75 -2.90
CA ASN A 632 72.75 0.62 -2.37
C ASN A 632 73.74 0.72 -1.22
N VAL A 633 75.04 0.65 -1.53
CA VAL A 633 76.08 0.39 -0.52
C VAL A 633 77.04 1.56 -0.41
N GLY A 634 77.01 2.21 0.76
CA GLY A 634 77.75 3.42 1.10
C GLY A 634 77.00 4.25 2.15
N LEU A 635 77.52 5.43 2.49
CA LEU A 635 76.74 6.42 3.25
C LEU A 635 75.47 6.80 2.46
N PHE A 636 75.67 7.09 1.18
CA PHE A 636 74.62 7.30 0.19
C PHE A 636 74.51 6.07 -0.73
N GLY A 637 73.32 5.82 -1.26
CA GLY A 637 73.11 4.81 -2.29
C GLY A 637 73.48 5.41 -3.64
N VAL A 638 72.55 6.16 -4.20
CA VAL A 638 72.68 6.85 -5.48
C VAL A 638 72.62 8.36 -5.26
N LEU A 639 73.62 9.05 -5.81
CA LEU A 639 73.66 10.50 -5.94
C LEU A 639 73.24 10.88 -7.37
N ASN A 640 72.31 11.82 -7.52
CA ASN A 640 71.90 12.34 -8.82
C ASN A 640 71.77 13.87 -8.78
N GLY A 641 72.69 14.58 -9.43
CA GLY A 641 72.74 16.05 -9.35
C GLY A 641 73.04 16.59 -7.95
N ALA A 642 73.51 15.75 -7.03
CA ALA A 642 73.77 16.12 -5.64
C ALA A 642 75.06 16.94 -5.47
N VAL A 643 75.16 17.69 -4.38
CA VAL A 643 76.38 18.45 -4.04
C VAL A 643 76.93 17.97 -2.69
N ILE A 644 78.00 17.18 -2.72
CA ILE A 644 78.67 16.67 -1.53
C ILE A 644 80.02 17.35 -1.37
N LYS A 645 80.26 17.98 -0.22
CA LYS A 645 81.52 18.67 0.04
C LYS A 645 82.01 18.60 1.47
N ASN A 646 83.33 18.74 1.63
CA ASN A 646 84.01 18.86 2.94
C ASN A 646 83.68 17.74 3.93
N LEU A 647 83.39 16.54 3.41
CA LEU A 647 82.86 15.41 4.20
C LEU A 647 83.93 14.35 4.39
N ARG A 648 84.16 13.98 5.65
CA ARG A 648 85.14 12.96 6.02
C ARG A 648 84.48 11.74 6.67
N LEU A 649 84.68 10.57 6.08
CA LEU A 649 84.29 9.28 6.62
C LEU A 649 85.52 8.55 7.19
N THR A 650 85.46 8.16 8.45
CA THR A 650 86.57 7.51 9.16
C THR A 650 86.14 6.19 9.78
N ASN A 651 87.08 5.24 9.85
CA ASN A 651 86.81 3.88 10.31
C ASN A 651 85.60 3.24 9.59
N VAL A 652 85.60 3.38 8.26
CA VAL A 652 84.53 2.87 7.40
C VAL A 652 84.70 1.35 7.22
N ASN A 653 83.61 0.59 7.36
CA ASN A 653 83.55 -0.81 7.00
C ASN A 653 82.30 -1.07 6.17
N VAL A 654 82.46 -1.07 4.85
CA VAL A 654 81.35 -1.14 3.91
C VAL A 654 81.53 -2.37 3.04
N SER A 655 80.58 -3.29 3.11
CA SER A 655 80.69 -4.59 2.44
C SER A 655 79.35 -5.08 1.90
N GLY A 656 79.43 -5.78 0.77
CA GLY A 656 78.28 -6.39 0.09
C GLY A 656 77.73 -5.52 -1.04
N GLY A 657 76.86 -6.09 -1.88
CA GLY A 657 76.32 -5.43 -3.08
C GLY A 657 77.20 -5.53 -4.33
N ASN A 658 76.58 -5.38 -5.51
CA ASN A 658 77.30 -5.41 -6.78
C ASN A 658 78.17 -4.17 -6.97
N VAL A 659 77.64 -2.99 -6.60
CA VAL A 659 78.31 -1.70 -6.75
C VAL A 659 78.48 -1.08 -5.37
N VAL A 660 79.72 -0.74 -5.01
CA VAL A 660 80.06 -0.30 -3.65
C VAL A 660 81.00 0.88 -3.67
N GLY A 661 80.68 1.91 -2.89
CA GLY A 661 81.63 2.94 -2.51
C GLY A 661 81.43 3.38 -1.07
N GLY A 662 82.51 3.83 -0.42
CA GLY A 662 82.41 4.26 0.97
C GLY A 662 81.50 5.49 1.15
N LEU A 663 81.54 6.42 0.20
CA LEU A 663 80.65 7.58 0.17
C LEU A 663 79.32 7.26 -0.53
N ALA A 664 79.38 6.70 -1.75
CA ALA A 664 78.20 6.36 -2.53
C ALA A 664 78.42 5.12 -3.41
N SER A 665 77.38 4.33 -3.67
CA SER A 665 77.51 3.26 -4.66
C SER A 665 77.59 3.84 -6.07
N SER A 666 76.73 4.79 -6.42
CA SER A 666 76.72 5.43 -7.73
C SER A 666 76.56 6.95 -7.62
N ALA A 667 77.31 7.68 -8.45
CA ALA A 667 77.17 9.10 -8.66
C ALA A 667 76.89 9.40 -10.14
N ASP A 668 75.76 10.03 -10.42
CA ASP A 668 75.27 10.28 -11.77
C ASP A 668 74.72 11.71 -11.94
N GLY A 669 74.34 12.09 -13.17
CA GLY A 669 73.85 13.42 -13.51
C GLY A 669 74.93 14.49 -13.33
N ALA A 670 74.53 15.67 -12.87
CA ALA A 670 75.44 16.78 -12.57
C ALA A 670 75.96 16.74 -11.12
N THR A 671 76.24 15.54 -10.59
CA THR A 671 76.71 15.37 -9.21
C THR A 671 78.10 15.97 -9.02
N GLN A 672 78.30 16.69 -7.91
CA GLN A 672 79.56 17.32 -7.53
C GLN A 672 80.02 16.75 -6.18
N ILE A 673 81.20 16.14 -6.17
CA ILE A 673 81.84 15.60 -4.96
C ILE A 673 83.20 16.31 -4.83
N SER A 674 83.37 17.09 -3.77
CA SER A 674 84.57 17.91 -3.57
C SER A 674 85.08 17.88 -2.13
N ASN A 675 86.39 17.83 -1.92
CA ASN A 675 86.96 17.87 -0.56
C ASN A 675 86.45 16.74 0.34
N CYS A 676 86.29 15.55 -0.24
CA CYS A 676 85.75 14.37 0.45
C CYS A 676 86.85 13.35 0.72
N ALA A 677 86.75 12.67 1.86
CA ALA A 677 87.68 11.61 2.22
C ALA A 677 86.99 10.39 2.81
N VAL A 678 87.44 9.20 2.41
CA VAL A 678 87.01 7.92 2.99
C VAL A 678 88.23 7.17 3.49
N ILE A 679 88.23 6.84 4.78
CA ILE A 679 89.28 6.05 5.42
C ILE A 679 88.65 4.79 6.02
N GLY A 680 88.98 3.62 5.46
CA GLY A 680 88.47 2.34 5.94
C GLY A 680 88.60 1.19 4.94
N THR A 681 87.78 0.17 5.14
CA THR A 681 87.73 -1.04 4.32
C THR A 681 86.45 -1.07 3.50
N ILE A 682 86.60 -1.18 2.19
CA ILE A 682 85.50 -1.32 1.23
C ILE A 682 85.61 -2.70 0.58
N THR A 683 84.50 -3.43 0.51
CA THR A 683 84.46 -4.78 -0.07
C THR A 683 83.28 -4.92 -1.04
N ALA A 684 83.57 -4.98 -2.34
CA ALA A 684 82.59 -5.06 -3.43
C ALA A 684 82.46 -6.47 -4.00
N ILE A 685 81.37 -6.75 -4.73
CA ILE A 685 81.17 -8.01 -5.49
C ILE A 685 81.47 -7.83 -6.98
N ASN A 686 81.25 -6.63 -7.56
CA ASN A 686 81.49 -6.34 -8.98
C ASN A 686 82.23 -5.00 -9.19
N SER A 687 81.56 -3.86 -9.03
CA SER A 687 82.18 -2.53 -9.13
C SER A 687 82.49 -1.98 -7.73
N GLY A 688 83.73 -1.62 -7.44
CA GLY A 688 84.15 -1.18 -6.11
C GLY A 688 85.09 0.01 -6.17
N GLY A 689 84.74 1.10 -5.49
CA GLY A 689 85.61 2.27 -5.33
C GLY A 689 85.76 2.66 -3.88
N GLY A 690 86.96 3.13 -3.47
CA GLY A 690 87.14 3.63 -2.11
C GLY A 690 86.17 4.77 -1.75
N LEU A 691 85.91 5.66 -2.72
CA LEU A 691 85.01 6.81 -2.56
C LEU A 691 83.64 6.51 -3.18
N VAL A 692 83.62 6.21 -4.48
CA VAL A 692 82.39 5.96 -5.25
C VAL A 692 82.52 4.68 -6.06
N GLY A 693 81.52 3.80 -6.04
CA GLY A 693 81.55 2.60 -6.88
C GLY A 693 81.57 2.93 -8.37
N GLU A 694 80.60 3.73 -8.83
CA GLU A 694 80.44 4.15 -10.23
C GLU A 694 80.27 5.66 -10.36
N ALA A 695 81.08 6.29 -11.22
CA ALA A 695 80.93 7.69 -11.60
C ALA A 695 80.47 7.79 -13.06
N LEU A 696 79.25 8.30 -13.23
CA LEU A 696 78.50 8.34 -14.50
C LEU A 696 78.08 9.77 -14.85
N GLY A 697 77.42 9.94 -16.01
CA GLY A 697 76.89 11.22 -16.48
C GLY A 697 77.94 12.33 -16.62
N THR A 698 77.66 13.48 -16.00
CA THR A 698 78.55 14.66 -15.95
C THR A 698 79.14 14.83 -14.54
N THR A 699 79.26 13.74 -13.78
CA THR A 699 79.74 13.76 -12.41
C THR A 699 81.15 14.34 -12.31
N GLN A 700 81.38 15.20 -11.31
CA GLN A 700 82.69 15.79 -11.03
C GLN A 700 83.15 15.37 -9.64
N ILE A 701 84.24 14.60 -9.58
CA ILE A 701 84.93 14.24 -8.35
C ILE A 701 86.24 15.03 -8.31
N GLN A 702 86.36 15.92 -7.33
CA GLN A 702 87.45 16.88 -7.23
C GLN A 702 88.07 16.87 -5.85
N SER A 703 89.38 17.09 -5.74
CA SER A 703 90.07 17.33 -4.46
C SER A 703 89.68 16.32 -3.38
N SER A 704 89.70 15.03 -3.70
CA SER A 704 89.14 13.99 -2.83
C SER A 704 90.08 12.79 -2.74
N PHE A 705 90.05 12.08 -1.61
CA PHE A 705 90.97 10.97 -1.41
C PHE A 705 90.42 9.77 -0.64
N THR A 706 91.10 8.64 -0.79
CA THR A 706 90.79 7.40 -0.09
C THR A 706 92.02 6.78 0.55
N ARG A 707 91.79 6.05 1.65
CA ARG A 707 92.82 5.30 2.38
C ARG A 707 92.25 4.05 3.04
N GLY A 708 93.06 3.02 3.18
CA GLY A 708 92.69 1.73 3.79
C GLY A 708 92.77 0.62 2.75
N SER A 709 91.71 -0.16 2.56
CA SER A 709 91.70 -1.22 1.55
C SER A 709 90.41 -1.24 0.74
N VAL A 710 90.51 -1.56 -0.55
CA VAL A 710 89.38 -1.81 -1.44
C VAL A 710 89.53 -3.22 -1.99
N ASN A 711 88.56 -4.08 -1.66
CA ASN A 711 88.64 -5.51 -1.87
C ASN A 711 87.49 -6.00 -2.75
N LEU A 712 87.75 -7.05 -3.52
CA LEU A 712 86.75 -7.85 -4.19
C LEU A 712 86.42 -9.09 -3.35
N ALA A 713 85.13 -9.31 -3.07
CA ALA A 713 84.66 -10.44 -2.26
C ALA A 713 84.72 -11.79 -3.00
N ILE A 714 84.46 -11.78 -4.31
CA ILE A 714 84.42 -12.98 -5.16
C ILE A 714 85.05 -12.70 -6.52
N SER A 715 85.84 -13.65 -7.04
CA SER A 715 86.48 -13.54 -8.36
C SER A 715 85.43 -13.48 -9.48
N THR A 716 85.24 -12.30 -10.06
CA THR A 716 84.35 -12.03 -11.19
C THR A 716 85.01 -11.03 -12.14
N GLN A 717 84.40 -10.76 -13.31
CA GLN A 717 84.83 -9.68 -14.20
C GLN A 717 84.44 -8.30 -13.61
N ALA A 718 85.05 -7.99 -12.48
CA ALA A 718 84.84 -6.83 -11.64
C ALA A 718 85.59 -5.59 -12.17
N SER A 719 85.30 -4.42 -11.61
CA SER A 719 86.11 -3.19 -11.76
C SER A 719 86.37 -2.58 -10.40
N ILE A 720 87.61 -2.66 -9.92
CA ILE A 720 87.98 -2.26 -8.56
C ILE A 720 89.02 -1.14 -8.63
N GLY A 721 88.66 0.02 -8.09
CA GLY A 721 89.52 1.19 -8.04
C GLY A 721 89.76 1.67 -6.61
N GLY A 722 90.98 2.13 -6.31
CA GLY A 722 91.27 2.68 -4.99
C GLY A 722 90.42 3.92 -4.66
N LEU A 723 90.02 4.72 -5.66
CA LEU A 723 89.11 5.86 -5.52
C LEU A 723 87.74 5.58 -6.14
N VAL A 724 87.70 5.17 -7.41
CA VAL A 724 86.45 4.93 -8.17
C VAL A 724 86.50 3.60 -8.91
N GLY A 725 85.47 2.76 -8.79
CA GLY A 725 85.43 1.46 -9.46
C GLY A 725 85.36 1.59 -10.98
N TRP A 726 84.31 2.25 -11.48
CA TRP A 726 84.10 2.47 -12.91
C TRP A 726 83.72 3.93 -13.19
N VAL A 727 84.41 4.52 -14.16
CA VAL A 727 84.15 5.86 -14.71
C VAL A 727 83.65 5.72 -16.15
N ASP A 728 82.46 6.26 -16.41
CA ASP A 728 81.89 6.33 -17.76
C ASP A 728 81.24 7.68 -18.06
N ASN A 729 80.84 7.88 -19.32
CA ASN A 729 80.39 9.12 -19.89
C ASN A 729 81.42 10.24 -19.70
N THR A 730 80.97 11.49 -19.62
CA THR A 730 81.81 12.68 -19.46
C THR A 730 82.23 12.94 -18.01
N ALA A 731 82.19 11.92 -17.13
CA ALA A 731 82.58 12.08 -15.74
C ALA A 731 84.06 12.47 -15.61
N VAL A 732 84.36 13.33 -14.63
CA VAL A 732 85.69 13.93 -14.43
C VAL A 732 86.20 13.62 -13.03
N ILE A 733 87.39 13.02 -12.97
CA ILE A 733 88.17 12.82 -11.75
C ILE A 733 89.36 13.77 -11.80
N SER A 734 89.46 14.71 -10.84
CA SER A 734 90.51 15.72 -10.86
C SER A 734 91.07 16.05 -9.49
N ASN A 735 92.39 16.24 -9.40
CA ASN A 735 93.06 16.59 -8.14
C ASN A 735 92.77 15.56 -7.02
N CYS A 736 92.66 14.28 -7.35
CA CYS A 736 92.31 13.23 -6.41
C CYS A 736 93.48 12.28 -6.15
N TYR A 737 93.45 11.58 -5.02
CA TYR A 737 94.40 10.51 -4.80
C TYR A 737 93.87 9.32 -4.00
N SER A 738 94.53 8.17 -4.16
CA SER A 738 94.27 6.98 -3.37
C SER A 738 95.58 6.45 -2.77
N THR A 739 95.56 6.17 -1.47
CA THR A 739 96.61 5.39 -0.81
C THR A 739 96.07 4.05 -0.31
N ALA A 740 94.91 3.63 -0.81
CA ALA A 740 94.28 2.38 -0.42
C ALA A 740 94.95 1.20 -1.16
N ASP A 741 95.17 0.11 -0.44
CA ASP A 741 95.55 -1.16 -1.06
C ASP A 741 94.35 -1.74 -1.81
N VAL A 742 94.56 -2.18 -3.05
CA VAL A 742 93.50 -2.60 -3.96
C VAL A 742 93.68 -4.06 -4.33
N TYR A 743 92.71 -4.89 -3.95
CA TYR A 743 92.70 -6.33 -4.20
C TYR A 743 91.48 -6.70 -5.04
N GLY A 744 91.68 -7.07 -6.30
CA GLY A 744 90.62 -7.43 -7.23
C GLY A 744 90.94 -8.68 -8.06
N ASP A 745 90.09 -8.93 -9.06
CA ASP A 745 90.27 -10.04 -10.03
C ASP A 745 90.50 -9.47 -11.43
N SER A 746 89.47 -8.85 -12.03
CA SER A 746 89.58 -8.11 -13.30
C SER A 746 89.55 -6.59 -13.09
N ASN A 747 90.15 -5.83 -14.02
CA ASN A 747 90.11 -4.36 -14.11
C ASN A 747 90.43 -3.66 -12.77
N VAL A 748 91.65 -3.84 -12.27
CA VAL A 748 92.05 -3.36 -10.93
C VAL A 748 92.98 -2.16 -11.04
N GLY A 749 92.55 -0.99 -10.59
CA GLY A 749 93.34 0.23 -10.65
C GLY A 749 93.63 0.83 -9.28
N GLY A 750 94.85 1.34 -9.08
CA GLY A 750 95.18 2.04 -7.83
C GLY A 750 94.31 3.29 -7.59
N LEU A 751 93.83 3.95 -8.65
CA LEU A 751 92.89 5.07 -8.58
C LEU A 751 91.53 4.70 -9.17
N VAL A 752 91.49 4.25 -10.44
CA VAL A 752 90.26 3.91 -11.15
C VAL A 752 90.32 2.49 -11.70
N GLY A 753 89.33 1.64 -11.42
CA GLY A 753 89.30 0.28 -11.95
C GLY A 753 89.15 0.26 -13.48
N ALA A 754 88.04 0.79 -13.98
CA ALA A 754 87.76 0.93 -15.41
C ALA A 754 87.45 2.37 -15.81
N LEU A 755 88.16 2.89 -16.81
CA LEU A 755 87.95 4.20 -17.41
C LEU A 755 87.45 4.03 -18.85
N ASN A 756 86.17 4.29 -19.12
CA ASN A 756 85.61 4.12 -20.47
C ASN A 756 85.75 5.41 -21.31
N THR A 757 84.90 6.40 -21.07
CA THR A 757 84.86 7.68 -21.82
C THR A 757 85.15 8.92 -20.98
N GLY A 758 85.33 8.77 -19.66
CA GLY A 758 85.59 9.87 -18.72
C GLY A 758 87.03 10.37 -18.72
N THR A 759 87.32 11.37 -17.90
CA THR A 759 88.64 12.03 -17.81
C THR A 759 89.26 11.89 -16.43
N VAL A 760 90.56 11.59 -16.39
CA VAL A 760 91.37 11.63 -15.16
C VAL A 760 92.46 12.69 -15.32
N THR A 761 92.53 13.66 -14.40
CA THR A 761 93.51 14.75 -14.46
C THR A 761 94.11 15.03 -13.08
N ASN A 762 95.40 15.38 -13.03
CA ASN A 762 96.08 15.80 -11.80
C ASN A 762 95.87 14.83 -10.63
N SER A 763 95.94 13.52 -10.84
CA SER A 763 95.56 12.55 -9.81
C SER A 763 96.63 11.48 -9.61
N TYR A 764 96.69 10.84 -8.43
CA TYR A 764 97.69 9.81 -8.20
C TYR A 764 97.23 8.64 -7.32
N ALA A 765 97.89 7.50 -7.46
CA ALA A 765 97.68 6.35 -6.59
C ALA A 765 99.00 5.71 -6.13
N ILE A 766 99.04 5.30 -4.86
CA ILE A 766 100.27 4.75 -4.26
C ILE A 766 100.08 3.48 -3.43
N GLY A 767 98.83 3.04 -3.22
CA GLY A 767 98.58 1.78 -2.55
C GLY A 767 99.01 0.59 -3.41
N SER A 768 99.23 -0.56 -2.78
CA SER A 768 99.54 -1.78 -3.53
C SER A 768 98.33 -2.21 -4.36
N VAL A 769 98.58 -2.74 -5.57
CA VAL A 769 97.51 -3.19 -6.48
C VAL A 769 97.76 -4.65 -6.82
N SER A 770 96.76 -5.50 -6.58
CA SER A 770 96.78 -6.93 -6.88
C SER A 770 95.55 -7.33 -7.68
N GLY A 771 95.74 -8.01 -8.80
CA GLY A 771 94.68 -8.51 -9.68
C GLY A 771 95.14 -9.69 -10.53
N THR A 772 94.21 -10.34 -11.23
CA THR A 772 94.52 -11.46 -12.15
C THR A 772 94.56 -11.01 -13.61
N THR A 773 93.68 -10.09 -14.01
CA THR A 773 93.56 -9.60 -15.39
C THR A 773 93.35 -8.08 -15.43
N ASN A 774 94.06 -7.39 -16.33
CA ASN A 774 93.98 -5.93 -16.51
C ASN A 774 94.09 -5.13 -15.20
N PHE A 775 95.26 -5.16 -14.55
CA PHE A 775 95.51 -4.31 -13.38
C PHE A 775 96.62 -3.30 -13.65
N GLY A 776 96.54 -2.13 -13.02
CA GLY A 776 97.49 -1.05 -13.20
C GLY A 776 97.59 -0.12 -11.99
N GLY A 777 98.78 0.48 -11.79
CA GLY A 777 99.06 1.30 -10.62
C GLY A 777 98.18 2.56 -10.51
N LEU A 778 97.62 3.06 -11.62
CA LEU A 778 96.66 4.17 -11.64
C LEU A 778 95.30 3.73 -12.18
N ILE A 779 95.26 3.18 -13.39
CA ILE A 779 94.04 2.72 -14.08
C ILE A 779 94.18 1.23 -14.40
N GLY A 780 93.16 0.42 -14.13
CA GLY A 780 93.15 -1.01 -14.48
C GLY A 780 92.97 -1.24 -15.98
N ILE A 781 91.88 -0.71 -16.54
CA ILE A 781 91.61 -0.70 -17.99
C ILE A 781 91.20 0.70 -18.46
N ASN A 782 91.77 1.15 -19.58
CA ASN A 782 91.37 2.38 -20.26
C ASN A 782 90.76 2.05 -21.63
N GLY A 783 89.52 2.45 -21.85
CA GLY A 783 88.84 2.40 -23.15
C GLY A 783 89.36 3.49 -24.08
N ILE A 784 88.89 4.72 -23.89
CA ILE A 784 89.30 5.89 -24.68
C ILE A 784 89.43 7.19 -23.86
N GLY A 785 89.35 7.11 -22.53
CA GLY A 785 89.36 8.28 -21.64
C GLY A 785 90.73 8.98 -21.58
N PRO A 786 90.79 10.33 -21.64
CA PRO A 786 92.04 11.04 -21.50
C PRO A 786 92.56 10.99 -20.05
N ILE A 787 93.87 10.74 -19.92
CA ILE A 787 94.60 10.72 -18.65
C ILE A 787 95.69 11.78 -18.73
N ASN A 788 95.56 12.85 -17.94
CA ASN A 788 96.49 13.97 -17.96
C ASN A 788 97.17 14.13 -16.60
N ASN A 789 98.49 14.32 -16.62
CA ASN A 789 99.25 14.76 -15.44
C ASN A 789 98.94 13.93 -14.17
N SER A 790 98.95 12.61 -14.31
CA SER A 790 98.53 11.67 -13.27
C SER A 790 99.55 10.56 -13.05
N PHE A 791 99.73 10.14 -11.80
CA PHE A 791 100.94 9.45 -11.34
C PHE A 791 100.65 8.18 -10.52
N PHE A 792 101.61 7.24 -10.48
CA PHE A 792 101.52 6.09 -9.58
C PHE A 792 102.88 5.59 -9.05
N LEU A 793 102.87 4.93 -7.89
CA LEU A 793 104.07 4.33 -7.30
C LEU A 793 104.39 2.98 -7.99
N ALA A 794 105.62 2.80 -8.46
CA ALA A 794 105.99 1.63 -9.27
C ALA A 794 106.11 0.34 -8.45
N THR A 795 105.07 -0.48 -8.51
CA THR A 795 105.16 -1.95 -8.49
C THR A 795 104.16 -2.51 -9.53
N ASP A 796 104.70 -2.86 -10.71
CA ASP A 796 104.12 -3.75 -11.74
C ASP A 796 103.08 -3.21 -12.79
N ASN A 797 103.48 -2.23 -13.64
CA ASN A 797 102.93 -1.89 -15.01
C ASN A 797 102.02 -0.62 -15.19
N THR A 798 101.75 -0.18 -16.45
CA THR A 798 102.17 1.10 -17.12
C THR A 798 101.13 2.21 -17.52
N LEU A 799 99.92 2.32 -16.97
CA LEU A 799 98.99 3.40 -17.38
C LEU A 799 99.10 4.67 -16.52
N GLY A 800 100.12 5.51 -16.76
CA GLY A 800 100.37 6.78 -16.05
C GLY A 800 101.87 7.14 -15.98
N VAL A 801 102.25 8.17 -15.21
CA VAL A 801 103.68 8.51 -14.98
C VAL A 801 104.17 7.90 -13.66
N VAL A 802 105.22 7.08 -13.71
CA VAL A 802 105.86 6.49 -12.51
C VAL A 802 106.49 7.59 -11.64
N ILE A 803 106.25 7.53 -10.33
CA ILE A 803 106.75 8.51 -9.35
C ILE A 803 107.25 7.85 -8.06
N THR A 804 108.05 8.56 -7.27
CA THR A 804 108.47 8.16 -5.92
C THR A 804 107.60 8.80 -4.86
N SER A 805 107.44 8.13 -3.71
CA SER A 805 106.73 8.69 -2.55
C SER A 805 107.31 10.03 -2.10
N ALA A 806 108.63 10.21 -2.20
CA ALA A 806 109.30 11.47 -1.85
C ALA A 806 108.85 12.66 -2.73
N ASN A 807 108.56 12.45 -4.02
CA ASN A 807 108.06 13.50 -4.90
C ASN A 807 106.60 13.84 -4.58
N LEU A 808 105.76 12.85 -4.29
CA LEU A 808 104.36 13.06 -3.92
C LEU A 808 104.17 13.67 -2.51
N GLN A 809 105.20 13.63 -1.68
CA GLN A 809 105.25 14.27 -0.36
C GLN A 809 105.85 15.70 -0.40
N LEU A 810 106.19 16.20 -1.60
CA LEU A 810 106.79 17.51 -1.78
C LEU A 810 105.81 18.48 -2.44
N GLN A 811 105.41 19.53 -1.71
CA GLN A 811 104.50 20.57 -2.21
C GLN A 811 104.94 21.14 -3.56
N ALA A 812 106.22 21.47 -3.68
CA ALA A 812 106.79 22.07 -4.90
C ALA A 812 106.62 21.17 -6.13
N TYR A 813 106.68 19.84 -5.95
CA TYR A 813 106.48 18.89 -7.04
C TYR A 813 105.02 18.86 -7.47
N LEU A 814 104.07 18.78 -6.53
CA LEU A 814 102.65 18.75 -6.84
C LEU A 814 102.17 20.08 -7.46
N VAL A 815 102.63 21.23 -6.93
CA VAL A 815 102.38 22.56 -7.52
C VAL A 815 102.95 22.65 -8.94
N GLY A 816 104.16 22.15 -9.17
CA GLY A 816 104.77 22.09 -10.50
C GLY A 816 103.99 21.21 -11.49
N ASN A 817 103.19 20.27 -10.97
CA ASN A 817 102.25 19.45 -11.71
C ASN A 817 100.82 19.95 -11.51
N SER A 818 100.60 21.27 -11.50
CA SER A 818 99.27 21.90 -11.56
C SER A 818 98.29 21.53 -10.44
N TRP A 819 98.74 20.95 -9.33
CA TRP A 819 97.90 20.85 -8.13
C TRP A 819 97.81 22.21 -7.47
N SER A 820 96.59 22.62 -7.13
CA SER A 820 96.36 23.84 -6.36
C SER A 820 96.60 23.59 -4.86
N PHE A 821 97.49 24.38 -4.28
CA PHE A 821 97.70 24.50 -2.84
C PHE A 821 97.41 25.95 -2.43
N GLY A 822 96.65 26.15 -1.36
CA GLY A 822 96.20 27.47 -0.92
C GLY A 822 95.60 27.42 0.48
N VAL A 823 95.32 28.58 1.06
CA VAL A 823 94.79 28.74 2.42
C VAL A 823 93.26 28.80 2.48
N ALA A 824 92.55 28.50 1.38
CA ALA A 824 91.09 28.47 1.38
C ALA A 824 90.55 27.13 1.94
N PRO A 825 89.36 27.12 2.57
CA PRO A 825 88.71 25.88 2.97
C PRO A 825 88.48 24.98 1.75
N GLY A 826 89.10 23.80 1.73
CA GLY A 826 89.05 22.85 0.61
C GLY A 826 90.33 22.72 -0.19
N ASP A 827 91.31 23.60 0.04
CA ASP A 827 92.64 23.44 -0.53
C ASP A 827 93.43 22.32 0.18
N TRP A 828 94.42 21.80 -0.54
CA TRP A 828 95.41 20.87 0.01
C TRP A 828 96.41 21.61 0.90
N VAL A 829 96.72 21.03 2.07
CA VAL A 829 97.89 21.34 2.89
C VAL A 829 98.81 20.14 2.90
N ILE A 830 100.13 20.34 2.86
CA ILE A 830 101.10 19.25 2.91
C ILE A 830 102.16 19.55 3.97
N ASN A 831 102.30 18.65 4.93
CA ASN A 831 103.38 18.67 5.91
C ASN A 831 104.56 17.87 5.37
N SER A 832 105.79 18.31 5.62
CA SER A 832 107.00 17.62 5.14
C SER A 832 107.00 16.14 5.55
N GLY A 833 107.07 15.24 4.56
CA GLY A 833 107.06 13.78 4.79
C GLY A 833 105.65 13.16 4.88
N TYR A 834 104.59 13.94 4.69
CA TYR A 834 103.20 13.48 4.66
C TYR A 834 102.56 13.72 3.29
N TYR A 835 101.47 13.01 3.00
CA TYR A 835 100.66 13.26 1.81
C TYR A 835 99.71 14.46 2.02
N PRO A 836 99.26 15.13 0.95
CA PRO A 836 98.28 16.21 1.02
C PRO A 836 97.06 15.86 1.87
N THR A 837 96.68 16.73 2.80
CA THR A 837 95.44 16.65 3.59
C THR A 837 94.62 17.92 3.37
N PHE A 838 93.38 17.97 3.84
CA PHE A 838 92.60 19.21 3.75
C PHE A 838 93.10 20.26 4.74
N VAL A 839 93.06 21.55 4.37
CA VAL A 839 93.45 22.67 5.25
C VAL A 839 92.68 22.68 6.59
N TRP A 840 91.42 22.26 6.58
CA TRP A 840 90.57 22.16 7.78
C TRP A 840 90.79 20.88 8.59
N GLN A 841 91.62 19.95 8.13
CA GLN A 841 91.94 18.73 8.86
C GLN A 841 92.90 19.08 10.01
N THR A 842 92.44 19.03 11.25
CA THR A 842 93.23 19.41 12.44
C THR A 842 93.95 18.23 13.12
N ASP A 843 93.75 16.99 12.66
CA ASP A 843 94.34 15.77 13.24
C ASP A 843 95.63 15.32 12.51
N THR A 844 96.36 16.26 11.90
CA THR A 844 97.52 16.01 11.03
C THR A 844 98.72 15.35 11.72
N ALA A 845 98.75 15.28 13.06
CA ALA A 845 99.92 14.84 13.84
C ALA A 845 100.08 13.31 14.01
N THR A 846 99.12 12.49 13.57
CA THR A 846 99.11 11.03 13.85
C THR A 846 99.17 10.12 12.62
N TRP A 847 99.66 10.61 11.47
CA TRP A 847 99.52 9.89 10.19
C TRP A 847 100.88 9.44 9.63
N PRO A 848 101.56 8.44 10.21
CA PRO A 848 102.78 7.92 9.59
C PRO A 848 102.46 7.35 8.20
N VAL A 849 103.38 7.61 7.28
CA VAL A 849 103.50 6.95 5.97
C VAL A 849 103.62 5.43 6.22
N PRO A 850 102.98 4.56 5.42
CA PRO A 850 103.31 3.14 5.42
C PRO A 850 104.81 2.89 5.22
#